data_AF-A0A9D4EXM4-F1
#
_entry.id   AF-A0A9D4EXM4-F1
#
_cell.length_a   1.000
_cell.length_b   1.000
_cell.length_c   1.000
_cell.angle_alpha   90.00
_cell.angle_beta   90.00
_cell.angle_gamma   90.00
#
_symmetry.space_group_name_H-M   'P 1'
#
loop_
_entity.id
_entity.type
_entity.pdbx_description
1 polymer ?
#
loop_
_entity_poly.entity_id
_entity_poly.type
_entity_poly.pdbx_seq_one_letter_code
_entity_poly.pdbx_strand_id
1 'polypeptide(L)'
;MLTILMTKEFHLSVLAECITLGAKLSMQTYCRESEQPAAGRHQGDWKLDHLFQASQLTLMRHINNLVNHLTVPHEILNFSDTKDQQMSKNAEKFEDVLSDIISLETVFCLASSLKQYLTSLALLPWKPKVPLEFYKDICRFCTFTMECVGWLLGSGSMPSGEQLCTSLQCVNAVLQNRELCVVIGHTDHVTHVCSITSAVHHIVTSLSVLPGQHMCVHIQHEETPAKTQRKNDLDYLTRACDQISELMQFALKDVYGGTKHVNNLTASLVSLLTQAIIGLARLPVLNSFARTPPVVWKMGWIPTPSGEPKTKLPPLPIDLMLDKDVLKEFVLRNSMIGWISRQQFEETWMSLLGVLNPSETDNEISQEEHMERSHCMVLAVRAITAMLVQTMIVPCPGNPTQGVYDIQPRDKPLAFLHTRCGKKLSVIRGIVEQELQRLAHTRSGKHSGAGGTKYMFDANLERDTAHDEYSLGQVSIESIWSVVGILEPNMETTDSETTDSIESPNRMDTPLSNLGPALATSPSDSTITRDQSLSEAGLDVHSCLQFLQELYRQWLLPAASNKPSLMLLNEIIKSVVCLSDLFAEREQFDWLLDTLMEVYKVHPTEDELSMQYLVVAVSKAAAVVAMLKDRLPDASTAEKVVKMLDTSLRSTHVPSRIAALHGSLFLLEANIAEVSKSLVPILTDYLLKNIQSQSQLPVSNERQMLTLWATAFYLLENYYMDVRDTDFPAQLLQANMSCILKKLGFMHMRKLSVLVSSSSEESVSTAVYLAIFKGLERLLLTDVLTAQDAEVIVKLSVDSLYVSRDRLCLSSPQRALAALGLLFTCMYSGKQYDGYSPRPRDQGAFNMDEPQNLLQDPESLIVAMERVTVLFDRIKKGYPYEARVITQVLPAFLADFFPAQDIMNKVIGEFLSNQQPYPHLIARVVFQVFSNLHEQRQQVLLRDWVMLSLSNFTQRTPVAMAMWSLTCFFISASTNKWLRNLLSYVLSRMGKIDTIDRRLFCLAAKDFYCQLTDDTSRRSFKSTFQTAAASQPELPYSELVDCINKL
;
A
#
# COMPACT_ATOMS: atom_id res chain seq x y z
N MET A 1 10.87 11.08 -30.66
CA MET A 1 9.81 10.50 -29.78
C MET A 1 8.58 11.40 -29.73
N LEU A 2 8.69 12.67 -29.30
CA LEU A 2 7.58 13.63 -29.33
C LEU A 2 6.91 13.74 -30.71
N THR A 3 7.70 13.79 -31.79
CA THR A 3 7.17 13.83 -33.17
C THR A 3 6.32 12.61 -33.52
N ILE A 4 6.58 11.44 -32.91
CA ILE A 4 5.84 10.19 -33.16
C ILE A 4 4.52 10.21 -32.37
N LEU A 5 4.59 10.57 -31.09
CA LEU A 5 3.41 10.63 -30.21
C LEU A 5 2.40 11.69 -30.65
N MET A 6 2.86 12.78 -31.28
CA MET A 6 2.01 13.86 -31.78
C MET A 6 1.41 13.61 -33.18
N THR A 7 1.65 12.45 -33.79
CA THR A 7 1.07 12.13 -35.11
C THR A 7 -0.43 11.85 -35.02
N LYS A 8 -1.18 12.18 -36.07
CA LYS A 8 -2.64 11.92 -36.12
C LYS A 8 -3.00 10.42 -36.08
N GLU A 9 -2.06 9.55 -36.46
CA GLU A 9 -2.23 8.10 -36.48
C GLU A 9 -1.89 7.45 -35.12
N PHE A 10 -1.45 8.23 -34.13
CA PHE A 10 -1.11 7.69 -32.82
C PHE A 10 -2.38 7.28 -32.04
N HIS A 11 -2.43 6.02 -31.61
CA HIS A 11 -3.50 5.51 -30.77
C HIS A 11 -3.36 6.01 -29.33
N LEU A 12 -4.27 6.89 -28.90
CA LEU A 12 -4.26 7.51 -27.57
C LEU A 12 -4.38 6.51 -26.41
N SER A 13 -4.90 5.30 -26.64
CA SER A 13 -4.96 4.24 -25.62
C SER A 13 -3.57 3.82 -25.11
N VAL A 14 -2.53 3.97 -25.92
CA VAL A 14 -1.14 3.62 -25.56
C VAL A 14 -0.50 4.69 -24.66
N LEU A 15 -1.06 5.90 -24.62
CA LEU A 15 -0.48 7.03 -23.88
C LEU A 15 -0.38 6.76 -22.37
N ALA A 16 -1.42 6.15 -21.78
CA ALA A 16 -1.41 5.75 -20.37
C ALA A 16 -0.30 4.73 -20.05
N GLU A 17 -0.04 3.78 -20.95
CA GLU A 17 1.04 2.81 -20.80
C GLU A 17 2.43 3.46 -20.94
N CYS A 18 2.59 4.40 -21.87
CA CYS A 18 3.83 5.18 -22.03
C CYS A 18 4.17 5.98 -20.77
N ILE A 19 3.16 6.60 -20.14
CA ILE A 19 3.32 7.34 -18.87
C ILE A 19 3.77 6.37 -17.77
N THR A 20 3.10 5.22 -17.64
CA THR A 20 3.44 4.20 -16.63
C THR A 20 4.87 3.69 -16.79
N LEU A 21 5.28 3.38 -18.03
CA LEU A 21 6.63 2.92 -18.31
C LEU A 21 7.67 4.02 -18.07
N GLY A 22 7.40 5.25 -18.52
CA GLY A 22 8.28 6.40 -18.28
C GLY A 22 8.47 6.70 -16.79
N ALA A 23 7.42 6.54 -15.98
CA ALA A 23 7.50 6.68 -14.53
C ALA A 23 8.37 5.57 -13.90
N LYS A 24 8.19 4.32 -14.32
CA LYS A 24 9.03 3.19 -13.86
C LYS A 24 10.51 3.39 -14.22
N LEU A 25 10.80 3.86 -15.43
CA LEU A 25 12.16 4.16 -15.85
C LEU A 25 12.76 5.30 -15.04
N SER A 26 11.99 6.37 -14.79
CA SER A 26 12.40 7.49 -13.95
C SER A 26 12.73 7.05 -12.52
N MET A 27 11.94 6.14 -11.96
CA MET A 27 12.22 5.52 -10.65
C MET A 27 13.49 4.66 -10.67
N GLN A 28 13.70 3.86 -11.72
CA GLN A 28 14.91 3.05 -11.84
C GLN A 28 16.17 3.91 -11.96
N THR A 29 16.12 5.01 -12.72
CA THR A 29 17.24 5.97 -12.78
C THR A 29 17.48 6.62 -11.43
N TYR A 30 16.42 7.01 -10.71
CA TYR A 30 16.54 7.56 -9.36
C TYR A 30 17.21 6.57 -8.41
N CYS A 31 16.75 5.32 -8.35
CA CYS A 31 17.35 4.30 -7.47
C CYS A 31 18.82 4.05 -7.81
N ARG A 32 19.17 3.98 -9.10
CA ARG A 32 20.56 3.78 -9.55
C ARG A 32 21.48 4.94 -9.19
N GLU A 33 21.00 6.18 -9.33
CA GLU A 33 21.77 7.39 -9.01
C GLU A 33 21.82 7.64 -7.50
N SER A 34 20.78 7.27 -6.74
CA SER A 34 20.76 7.37 -5.27
C SER A 34 21.77 6.45 -4.58
N GLU A 35 22.14 5.33 -5.22
CA GLU A 35 23.18 4.41 -4.72
C GLU A 35 24.62 4.90 -5.00
N GLN A 36 24.79 5.86 -5.91
CA GLN A 36 26.08 6.48 -6.24
C GLN A 36 25.94 8.00 -6.17
N PRO A 37 25.97 8.60 -4.95
CA PRO A 37 25.99 10.04 -4.84
C PRO A 37 27.29 10.59 -5.45
N ALA A 38 27.21 11.01 -6.72
CA ALA A 38 28.25 11.84 -7.30
C ALA A 38 28.29 13.13 -6.48
N ALA A 39 29.44 13.41 -5.86
CA ALA A 39 29.65 14.60 -5.05
C ALA A 39 29.20 15.86 -5.82
N GLY A 40 28.11 16.50 -5.38
CA GLY A 40 27.69 17.82 -5.87
C GLY A 40 26.34 17.94 -6.57
N ARG A 41 25.47 16.92 -6.66
CA ARG A 41 24.08 17.15 -7.14
C ARG A 41 23.17 17.65 -6.01
N HIS A 42 22.71 18.90 -6.12
CA HIS A 42 21.65 19.46 -5.27
C HIS A 42 20.32 18.72 -5.48
N GLN A 43 19.51 18.64 -4.43
CA GLN A 43 18.21 17.95 -4.30
C GLN A 43 17.10 18.37 -5.31
N GLY A 44 17.38 19.20 -6.32
CA GLY A 44 16.37 19.83 -7.19
C GLY A 44 16.29 19.37 -8.65
N ASP A 45 17.32 18.74 -9.22
CA ASP A 45 17.41 18.48 -10.68
C ASP A 45 17.31 16.99 -11.03
N TRP A 46 16.33 16.28 -10.47
CA TRP A 46 16.01 14.92 -10.91
C TRP A 46 15.33 14.97 -12.28
N LYS A 47 16.04 14.49 -13.33
CA LYS A 47 15.52 14.50 -14.70
C LYS A 47 14.52 13.37 -14.90
N LEU A 48 13.30 13.73 -15.29
CA LEU A 48 12.29 12.80 -15.78
C LEU A 48 12.77 12.13 -17.09
N ASP A 49 12.42 10.86 -17.28
CA ASP A 49 12.74 10.15 -18.50
C ASP A 49 12.11 10.83 -19.74
N HIS A 50 12.79 10.71 -20.88
CA HIS A 50 12.35 11.33 -22.14
C HIS A 50 10.98 10.82 -22.61
N LEU A 51 10.63 9.56 -22.33
CA LEU A 51 9.30 9.02 -22.64
C LEU A 51 8.22 9.67 -21.80
N PHE A 52 8.49 9.90 -20.51
CA PHE A 52 7.55 10.54 -19.60
C PHE A 52 7.29 11.99 -20.00
N GLN A 53 8.35 12.77 -20.28
CA GLN A 53 8.25 14.16 -20.73
C GLN A 53 7.49 14.29 -22.06
N ALA A 54 7.79 13.44 -23.03
CA ALA A 54 7.11 13.47 -24.33
C ALA A 54 5.63 13.10 -24.21
N SER A 55 5.30 12.11 -23.37
CA SER A 55 3.91 11.70 -23.11
C SER A 55 3.13 12.77 -22.36
N GLN A 56 3.75 13.44 -21.38
CA GLN A 56 3.16 14.58 -20.67
C GLN A 56 2.79 15.72 -21.63
N LEU A 57 3.72 16.14 -22.50
CA LEU A 57 3.46 17.22 -23.46
C LEU A 57 2.36 16.86 -24.46
N THR A 58 2.31 15.60 -24.88
CA THR A 58 1.27 15.09 -25.79
C THR A 58 -0.10 15.14 -25.11
N LEU A 59 -0.19 14.61 -23.89
CA LEU A 59 -1.42 14.63 -23.07
C LEU A 59 -1.93 16.07 -22.88
N MET A 60 -1.07 16.98 -22.42
CA MET A 60 -1.47 18.35 -22.11
C MET A 60 -1.95 19.11 -23.35
N ARG A 61 -1.32 18.90 -24.51
CA ARG A 61 -1.78 19.52 -25.76
C ARG A 61 -3.14 18.99 -26.22
N HIS A 62 -3.38 17.69 -26.12
CA HIS A 62 -4.70 17.14 -26.45
C HIS A 62 -5.78 17.65 -25.49
N ILE A 63 -5.49 17.73 -24.18
CA ILE A 63 -6.41 18.32 -23.20
C ILE A 63 -6.70 19.78 -23.54
N ASN A 64 -5.67 20.60 -23.78
CA ASN A 64 -5.84 22.01 -24.13
C ASN A 64 -6.68 22.19 -25.39
N ASN A 65 -6.44 21.39 -26.44
CA ASN A 65 -7.25 21.41 -27.66
C ASN A 65 -8.73 21.10 -27.39
N LEU A 66 -9.03 20.07 -26.58
CA LEU A 66 -10.42 19.74 -26.23
C LEU A 66 -11.07 20.85 -25.40
N VAL A 67 -10.36 21.41 -24.42
CA VAL A 67 -10.86 22.49 -23.57
C VAL A 67 -11.15 23.76 -24.38
N ASN A 68 -10.36 24.05 -25.43
CA ASN A 68 -10.60 25.19 -26.32
C ASN A 68 -11.88 25.04 -27.17
N HIS A 69 -12.41 23.82 -27.32
CA HIS A 69 -13.68 23.57 -28.00
C HIS A 69 -14.90 23.71 -27.06
N LEU A 70 -14.68 23.82 -25.75
CA LEU A 70 -15.75 23.99 -24.77
C LEU A 70 -16.28 25.44 -24.75
N THR A 71 -17.54 25.60 -24.33
CA THR A 71 -18.18 26.91 -24.23
C THR A 71 -17.59 27.76 -23.10
N VAL A 72 -17.45 29.07 -23.36
CA VAL A 72 -17.02 30.07 -22.37
C VAL A 72 -18.05 31.22 -22.39
N PRO A 73 -18.70 31.56 -21.26
CA PRO A 73 -18.55 31.00 -19.92
C PRO A 73 -19.18 29.60 -19.77
N HIS A 74 -18.72 28.84 -18.77
CA HIS A 74 -19.25 27.52 -18.46
C HIS A 74 -20.62 27.62 -17.76
N GLU A 75 -21.65 26.99 -18.33
CA GLU A 75 -23.00 26.86 -17.75
C GLU A 75 -23.21 25.45 -17.19
N ILE A 76 -23.96 25.33 -16.09
CA ILE A 76 -24.22 24.05 -15.40
C ILE A 76 -25.20 23.20 -16.20
N LEU A 77 -24.85 21.94 -16.44
CA LEU A 77 -25.75 20.96 -17.07
C LEU A 77 -26.68 20.33 -16.02
N ASN A 78 -27.99 20.48 -16.20
CA ASN A 78 -28.98 19.85 -15.33
C ASN A 78 -29.39 18.48 -15.88
N PHE A 79 -29.15 17.41 -15.11
CA PHE A 79 -29.41 16.03 -15.52
C PHE A 79 -30.77 15.49 -15.03
N SER A 80 -31.45 16.17 -14.10
CA SER A 80 -32.60 15.61 -13.37
C SER A 80 -33.98 15.92 -13.97
N ASP A 81 -34.12 16.97 -14.78
CA ASP A 81 -35.43 17.48 -15.20
C ASP A 81 -35.59 17.42 -16.71
N THR A 82 -36.03 16.26 -17.21
CA THR A 82 -36.46 16.06 -18.61
C THR A 82 -37.69 16.89 -19.00
N LYS A 83 -38.27 17.65 -18.06
CA LYS A 83 -39.48 18.47 -18.25
C LYS A 83 -39.23 19.95 -18.53
N ASP A 84 -38.02 20.47 -18.28
CA ASP A 84 -37.67 21.84 -18.67
C ASP A 84 -37.17 21.83 -20.13
N GLN A 85 -38.12 21.80 -21.07
CA GLN A 85 -37.90 22.01 -22.51
C GLN A 85 -37.46 23.45 -22.85
N GLN A 86 -36.63 24.07 -22.02
CA GLN A 86 -35.73 25.13 -22.43
C GLN A 86 -34.33 24.54 -22.41
N MET A 87 -34.04 23.63 -23.35
CA MET A 87 -32.65 23.31 -23.68
C MET A 87 -31.96 24.63 -23.99
N SER A 88 -31.05 25.05 -23.10
CA SER A 88 -30.15 26.15 -23.36
C SER A 88 -29.48 25.88 -24.71
N LYS A 89 -29.27 26.93 -25.53
CA LYS A 89 -28.46 26.85 -26.77
C LYS A 89 -27.08 26.21 -26.54
N ASN A 90 -26.63 26.10 -25.28
CA ASN A 90 -25.38 25.46 -24.90
C ASN A 90 -25.50 23.93 -24.72
N ALA A 91 -26.68 23.38 -24.39
CA ALA A 91 -26.90 21.93 -24.36
C ALA A 91 -26.91 21.35 -25.80
N GLU A 92 -27.49 22.08 -26.75
CA GLU A 92 -27.42 21.74 -28.19
C GLU A 92 -25.96 21.79 -28.68
N LYS A 93 -25.20 22.84 -28.35
CA LYS A 93 -23.76 22.91 -28.68
C LYS A 93 -22.93 21.81 -28.02
N PHE A 94 -23.30 21.38 -26.81
CA PHE A 94 -22.64 20.27 -26.12
C PHE A 94 -22.91 18.94 -26.85
N GLU A 95 -24.15 18.72 -27.29
CA GLU A 95 -24.53 17.58 -28.12
C GLU A 95 -23.85 17.61 -29.50
N ASP A 96 -23.73 18.78 -30.13
CA ASP A 96 -22.96 18.98 -31.37
C ASP A 96 -21.47 18.65 -31.17
N VAL A 97 -20.87 19.08 -30.06
CA VAL A 97 -19.46 18.80 -29.73
C VAL A 97 -19.22 17.30 -29.50
N LEU A 98 -20.18 16.60 -28.89
CA LEU A 98 -20.13 15.15 -28.67
C LEU A 98 -20.45 14.32 -29.92
N SER A 99 -21.23 14.86 -30.86
CA SER A 99 -21.68 14.14 -32.07
C SER A 99 -20.76 14.35 -33.28
N ASP A 100 -20.19 15.55 -33.47
CA ASP A 100 -19.46 15.91 -34.70
C ASP A 100 -17.93 15.93 -34.58
N ILE A 101 -17.35 16.20 -33.39
CA ILE A 101 -15.94 16.64 -33.30
C ILE A 101 -15.07 15.75 -32.38
N ILE A 102 -15.63 15.21 -31.30
CA ILE A 102 -14.86 14.46 -30.29
C ILE A 102 -15.44 13.05 -30.16
N SER A 103 -14.66 12.01 -30.46
CA SER A 103 -15.12 10.66 -30.11
C SER A 103 -15.09 10.50 -28.59
N LEU A 104 -16.20 10.05 -27.99
CA LEU A 104 -16.27 9.74 -26.56
C LEU A 104 -15.11 8.85 -26.09
N GLU A 105 -14.67 7.92 -26.95
CA GLU A 105 -13.50 7.08 -26.71
C GLU A 105 -12.22 7.90 -26.47
N THR A 106 -11.95 8.95 -27.25
CA THR A 106 -10.77 9.80 -27.05
C THR A 106 -10.79 10.52 -25.70
N VAL A 107 -11.96 10.98 -25.25
CA VAL A 107 -12.14 11.65 -23.95
C VAL A 107 -11.77 10.69 -22.81
N PHE A 108 -12.31 9.47 -22.83
CA PHE A 108 -12.02 8.48 -21.78
C PHE A 108 -10.59 7.95 -21.84
N CYS A 109 -9.97 7.81 -23.03
CA CYS A 109 -8.54 7.48 -23.14
C CYS A 109 -7.65 8.58 -22.54
N LEU A 110 -7.98 9.85 -22.76
CA LEU A 110 -7.26 10.98 -22.17
C LEU A 110 -7.49 11.08 -20.66
N ALA A 111 -8.71 10.80 -20.18
CA ALA A 111 -9.01 10.73 -18.75
C ALA A 111 -8.19 9.63 -18.05
N SER A 112 -8.09 8.44 -18.65
CA SER A 112 -7.24 7.35 -18.16
C SER A 112 -5.76 7.75 -18.13
N SER A 113 -5.29 8.43 -19.17
CA SER A 113 -3.92 8.94 -19.25
C SER A 113 -3.62 10.01 -18.21
N LEU A 114 -4.57 10.94 -17.97
CA LEU A 114 -4.45 11.99 -16.96
C LEU A 114 -4.43 11.41 -15.54
N LYS A 115 -5.32 10.47 -15.25
CA LYS A 115 -5.28 9.71 -13.99
C LYS A 115 -3.91 9.07 -13.79
N GLN A 116 -3.43 8.31 -14.78
CA GLN A 116 -2.14 7.62 -14.67
C GLN A 116 -0.97 8.60 -14.51
N TYR A 117 -1.01 9.77 -15.14
CA TYR A 117 -0.02 10.83 -14.97
C TYR A 117 0.00 11.35 -13.53
N LEU A 118 -1.14 11.78 -12.98
CA LEU A 118 -1.23 12.33 -11.63
C LEU A 118 -0.83 11.30 -10.57
N THR A 119 -1.29 10.05 -10.70
CA THR A 119 -0.86 8.96 -9.80
C THR A 119 0.64 8.71 -9.90
N SER A 120 1.22 8.75 -11.11
CA SER A 120 2.66 8.55 -11.29
C SER A 120 3.49 9.66 -10.65
N LEU A 121 3.04 10.93 -10.71
CA LEU A 121 3.73 12.04 -10.03
C LEU A 121 3.76 11.85 -8.51
N ALA A 122 2.66 11.37 -7.93
CA ALA A 122 2.57 11.09 -6.49
C ALA A 122 3.50 9.94 -6.04
N LEU A 123 3.84 9.01 -6.94
CA LEU A 123 4.75 7.89 -6.67
C LEU A 123 6.24 8.27 -6.72
N LEU A 124 6.60 9.39 -7.35
CA LEU A 124 7.99 9.82 -7.48
C LEU A 124 8.47 10.48 -6.17
N PRO A 125 9.64 10.11 -5.60
CA PRO A 125 10.14 10.60 -4.31
C PRO A 125 10.25 12.12 -4.19
N TRP A 126 10.65 12.78 -5.29
CA TRP A 126 10.83 14.24 -5.33
C TRP A 126 9.53 15.01 -5.66
N LYS A 127 8.39 14.32 -5.78
CA LYS A 127 7.04 14.87 -6.02
C LYS A 127 7.00 16.01 -7.05
N PRO A 128 7.32 15.74 -8.32
CA PRO A 128 7.33 16.76 -9.36
C PRO A 128 5.96 17.40 -9.53
N LYS A 129 5.95 18.73 -9.62
CA LYS A 129 4.74 19.53 -9.80
C LYS A 129 4.24 19.49 -11.24
N VAL A 130 2.94 19.66 -11.40
CA VAL A 130 2.34 19.90 -12.72
C VAL A 130 2.75 21.32 -13.18
N PRO A 131 2.98 21.57 -14.48
CA PRO A 131 3.24 22.93 -14.94
C PRO A 131 2.01 23.84 -14.75
N LEU A 132 2.24 25.05 -14.24
CA LEU A 132 1.20 26.02 -13.88
C LEU A 132 0.25 26.37 -15.03
N GLU A 133 0.75 26.35 -16.28
CA GLU A 133 -0.03 26.67 -17.49
C GLU A 133 -1.24 25.75 -17.67
N PHE A 134 -1.15 24.49 -17.22
CA PHE A 134 -2.19 23.47 -17.46
C PHE A 134 -3.18 23.30 -16.32
N TYR A 135 -3.05 24.03 -15.20
CA TYR A 135 -3.91 23.81 -14.03
C TYR A 135 -5.39 24.02 -14.36
N LYS A 136 -5.72 25.15 -15.00
CA LYS A 136 -7.11 25.47 -15.37
C LYS A 136 -7.68 24.49 -16.40
N ASP A 137 -6.87 24.07 -17.37
CA ASP A 137 -7.28 23.14 -18.42
C ASP A 137 -7.60 21.76 -17.86
N ILE A 138 -6.76 21.27 -16.93
CA ILE A 138 -6.98 19.98 -16.24
C ILE A 138 -8.29 20.03 -15.45
N CYS A 139 -8.55 21.11 -14.71
CA CYS A 139 -9.79 21.28 -13.94
C CYS A 139 -11.03 21.28 -14.85
N ARG A 140 -11.00 22.04 -15.95
CA ARG A 140 -12.09 22.10 -16.93
C ARG A 140 -12.34 20.75 -17.61
N PHE A 141 -11.27 20.07 -18.01
CA PHE A 141 -11.36 18.74 -18.61
C PHE A 141 -11.92 17.71 -17.63
N CYS A 142 -11.53 17.77 -16.36
CA CYS A 142 -12.09 16.93 -15.31
C CYS A 142 -13.60 17.11 -15.18
N THR A 143 -14.10 18.34 -15.16
CA THR A 143 -15.54 18.63 -15.16
C THR A 143 -16.23 18.04 -16.40
N PHE A 144 -15.66 18.29 -17.58
CA PHE A 144 -16.19 17.79 -18.84
C PHE A 144 -16.34 16.26 -18.86
N THR A 145 -15.34 15.52 -18.34
CA THR A 145 -15.43 14.04 -18.25
C THR A 145 -16.59 13.55 -17.39
N MET A 146 -16.94 14.27 -16.33
CA MET A 146 -18.09 13.95 -15.48
C MET A 146 -19.41 14.33 -16.13
N GLU A 147 -19.43 15.45 -16.83
CA GLU A 147 -20.60 15.90 -17.59
C GLU A 147 -20.94 14.93 -18.72
N CYS A 148 -19.95 14.38 -19.42
CA CYS A 148 -20.16 13.32 -20.42
C CYS A 148 -20.85 12.10 -19.81
N VAL A 149 -20.45 11.68 -18.60
CA VAL A 149 -21.09 10.54 -17.91
C VAL A 149 -22.50 10.89 -17.45
N GLY A 150 -22.70 12.09 -16.91
CA GLY A 150 -24.04 12.59 -16.55
C GLY A 150 -24.97 12.63 -17.76
N TRP A 151 -24.47 13.09 -18.91
CA TRP A 151 -25.22 13.16 -20.17
C TRP A 151 -25.56 11.78 -20.72
N LEU A 152 -24.62 10.83 -20.72
CA LEU A 152 -24.88 9.44 -21.15
C LEU A 152 -26.01 8.81 -20.34
N LEU A 153 -25.97 8.99 -19.01
CA LEU A 153 -27.02 8.51 -18.12
C LEU A 153 -28.36 9.22 -18.39
N GLY A 154 -28.34 10.54 -18.63
CA GLY A 154 -29.54 11.34 -18.92
C GLY A 154 -30.18 11.02 -20.28
N SER A 155 -29.39 10.66 -21.29
CA SER A 155 -29.87 10.24 -22.61
C SER A 155 -30.39 8.78 -22.64
N GLY A 156 -30.31 8.07 -21.51
CA GLY A 156 -30.78 6.68 -21.37
C GLY A 156 -29.76 5.63 -21.85
N SER A 157 -28.54 6.04 -22.23
CA SER A 157 -27.45 5.14 -22.62
C SER A 157 -26.56 4.82 -21.41
N MET A 158 -26.58 3.58 -20.93
CA MET A 158 -25.74 3.21 -19.78
C MET A 158 -24.25 3.25 -20.15
N PRO A 159 -23.41 4.06 -19.46
CA PRO A 159 -21.97 4.07 -19.71
C PRO A 159 -21.35 2.73 -19.35
N SER A 160 -20.26 2.35 -20.01
CA SER A 160 -19.54 1.13 -19.64
C SER A 160 -18.94 1.26 -18.23
N GLY A 161 -18.83 0.14 -17.51
CA GLY A 161 -18.23 0.14 -16.16
C GLY A 161 -16.80 0.71 -16.14
N GLU A 162 -16.05 0.57 -17.24
CA GLU A 162 -14.72 1.16 -17.40
C GLU A 162 -14.77 2.68 -17.57
N GLN A 163 -15.71 3.21 -18.35
CA GLN A 163 -15.91 4.65 -18.53
C GLN A 163 -16.27 5.32 -17.20
N LEU A 164 -17.19 4.72 -16.44
CA LEU A 164 -17.61 5.21 -15.12
C LEU A 164 -16.46 5.19 -14.10
N CYS A 165 -15.71 4.09 -14.04
CA CYS A 165 -14.55 4.00 -13.16
C CYS A 165 -13.46 4.99 -13.56
N THR A 166 -13.21 5.19 -14.86
CA THR A 166 -12.16 6.07 -15.36
C THR A 166 -12.46 7.54 -15.05
N SER A 167 -13.70 7.99 -15.24
CA SER A 167 -14.10 9.37 -14.90
C SER A 167 -14.02 9.63 -13.40
N LEU A 168 -14.55 8.72 -12.56
CA LEU A 168 -14.45 8.84 -11.11
C LEU A 168 -12.98 8.81 -10.62
N GLN A 169 -12.15 7.94 -11.18
CA GLN A 169 -10.71 7.90 -10.87
C GLN A 169 -9.99 9.19 -11.30
N CYS A 170 -10.38 9.78 -12.43
CA CYS A 170 -9.85 11.06 -12.89
C CYS A 170 -10.19 12.19 -11.91
N VAL A 171 -11.47 12.31 -11.50
CA VAL A 171 -11.91 13.29 -10.49
C VAL A 171 -11.17 13.09 -9.18
N ASN A 172 -11.09 11.85 -8.69
CA ASN A 172 -10.39 11.55 -7.45
C ASN A 172 -8.90 11.94 -7.54
N ALA A 173 -8.23 11.64 -8.65
CA ALA A 173 -6.82 12.01 -8.83
C ALA A 173 -6.61 13.54 -8.84
N VAL A 174 -7.53 14.30 -9.42
CA VAL A 174 -7.47 15.77 -9.44
C VAL A 174 -7.75 16.35 -8.05
N LEU A 175 -8.78 15.87 -7.35
CA LEU A 175 -9.12 16.30 -5.97
C LEU A 175 -8.05 15.88 -4.95
N GLN A 176 -7.32 14.79 -5.22
CA GLN A 176 -6.20 14.33 -4.39
C GLN A 176 -4.93 15.17 -4.55
N ASN A 177 -4.77 15.90 -5.65
CA ASN A 177 -3.62 16.78 -5.84
C ASN A 177 -3.87 18.13 -5.15
N ARG A 178 -3.04 18.47 -4.15
CA ARG A 178 -3.16 19.71 -3.35
C ARG A 178 -3.28 20.98 -4.23
N GLU A 179 -2.49 21.09 -5.28
CA GLU A 179 -2.43 22.30 -6.11
C GLU A 179 -3.66 22.43 -7.02
N LEU A 180 -4.08 21.33 -7.66
CA LEU A 180 -5.27 21.32 -8.52
C LEU A 180 -6.56 21.48 -7.70
N CYS A 181 -6.63 20.90 -6.51
CA CYS A 181 -7.78 21.02 -5.60
C CYS A 181 -7.99 22.48 -5.16
N VAL A 182 -6.91 23.22 -4.88
CA VAL A 182 -6.98 24.67 -4.57
C VAL A 182 -7.53 25.46 -5.76
N VAL A 183 -7.14 25.12 -6.99
CA VAL A 183 -7.65 25.78 -8.20
C VAL A 183 -9.14 25.51 -8.40
N ILE A 184 -9.59 24.27 -8.26
CA ILE A 184 -11.04 23.92 -8.33
C ILE A 184 -11.83 24.62 -7.23
N GLY A 185 -11.26 24.76 -6.04
CA GLY A 185 -11.89 25.45 -4.90
C GLY A 185 -11.98 26.96 -5.04
N HIS A 186 -11.40 27.57 -6.08
CA HIS A 186 -11.46 29.01 -6.32
C HIS A 186 -12.87 29.45 -6.74
N THR A 187 -13.23 30.70 -6.44
CA THR A 187 -14.55 31.27 -6.74
C THR A 187 -14.90 31.27 -8.24
N ASP A 188 -13.88 31.32 -9.10
CA ASP A 188 -14.05 31.25 -10.56
C ASP A 188 -14.61 29.90 -11.05
N HIS A 189 -14.44 28.83 -10.27
CA HIS A 189 -14.79 27.47 -10.67
C HIS A 189 -16.04 26.91 -9.96
N VAL A 190 -16.85 27.77 -9.33
CA VAL A 190 -18.08 27.35 -8.62
C VAL A 190 -19.04 26.55 -9.51
N THR A 191 -19.25 26.99 -10.76
CA THR A 191 -20.13 26.28 -11.71
C THR A 191 -19.62 24.87 -12.03
N HIS A 192 -18.31 24.69 -12.13
CA HIS A 192 -17.69 23.39 -12.36
C HIS A 192 -17.88 22.44 -11.17
N VAL A 193 -17.75 22.95 -9.94
CA VAL A 193 -18.00 22.18 -8.72
C VAL A 193 -19.46 21.73 -8.66
N CYS A 194 -20.40 22.63 -8.96
CA CYS A 194 -21.83 22.29 -9.04
C CYS A 194 -22.12 21.19 -10.07
N SER A 195 -21.56 21.29 -11.29
CA SER A 195 -21.68 20.25 -12.33
C SER A 195 -21.14 18.89 -11.86
N ILE A 196 -19.95 18.85 -11.24
CA ILE A 196 -19.37 17.59 -10.74
C ILE A 196 -20.26 16.98 -9.65
N THR A 197 -20.72 17.78 -8.69
CA THR A 197 -21.62 17.32 -7.61
C THR A 197 -22.93 16.77 -8.16
N SER A 198 -23.54 17.49 -9.12
CA SER A 198 -24.76 17.04 -9.80
C SER A 198 -24.54 15.75 -10.60
N ALA A 199 -23.40 15.60 -11.28
CA ALA A 199 -23.07 14.37 -12.01
C ALA A 199 -22.87 13.17 -11.06
N VAL A 200 -22.16 13.37 -9.93
CA VAL A 200 -21.99 12.32 -8.90
C VAL A 200 -23.34 11.94 -8.27
N HIS A 201 -24.18 12.92 -7.95
CA HIS A 201 -25.54 12.68 -7.45
C HIS A 201 -26.38 11.90 -8.46
N HIS A 202 -26.29 12.24 -9.75
CA HIS A 202 -26.96 11.51 -10.82
C HIS A 202 -26.47 10.07 -10.95
N ILE A 203 -25.17 9.82 -10.88
CA ILE A 203 -24.60 8.46 -10.88
C ILE A 203 -25.14 7.63 -9.72
N VAL A 204 -25.13 8.18 -8.51
CA VAL A 204 -25.60 7.44 -7.33
C VAL A 204 -27.10 7.18 -7.43
N THR A 205 -27.90 8.19 -7.80
CA THR A 205 -29.36 8.03 -7.95
C THR A 205 -29.72 7.02 -9.04
N SER A 206 -29.13 7.11 -10.24
CA SER A 206 -29.43 6.18 -11.34
C SER A 206 -29.05 4.73 -11.04
N LEU A 207 -27.98 4.49 -10.27
CA LEU A 207 -27.47 3.14 -10.02
C LEU A 207 -27.99 2.50 -8.71
N SER A 208 -28.31 3.31 -7.70
CA SER A 208 -28.70 2.79 -6.37
C SER A 208 -30.18 2.95 -6.04
N VAL A 209 -30.90 3.86 -6.70
CA VAL A 209 -32.29 4.18 -6.35
C VAL A 209 -33.25 3.69 -7.42
N LEU A 210 -34.25 2.90 -7.01
CA LEU A 210 -35.33 2.46 -7.90
C LEU A 210 -36.25 3.65 -8.24
N PRO A 211 -36.82 3.71 -9.46
CA PRO A 211 -37.77 4.76 -9.83
C PRO A 211 -38.91 4.88 -8.80
N GLY A 212 -39.05 6.04 -8.16
CA GLY A 212 -40.07 6.31 -7.13
C GLY A 212 -39.59 6.20 -5.67
N GLN A 213 -38.33 5.79 -5.43
CA GLN A 213 -37.67 5.92 -4.14
C GLN A 213 -36.78 7.17 -4.12
N HIS A 214 -36.55 7.76 -2.95
CA HIS A 214 -35.62 8.87 -2.78
C HIS A 214 -34.40 8.39 -1.97
N MET A 215 -33.20 8.88 -2.31
CA MET A 215 -31.93 8.60 -1.61
C MET A 215 -32.05 8.82 -0.10
N CYS A 216 -32.65 9.95 0.29
CA CYS A 216 -32.99 10.36 1.66
C CYS A 216 -34.09 11.43 1.62
N VAL A 217 -34.66 11.77 2.79
CA VAL A 217 -35.71 12.79 2.95
C VAL A 217 -35.23 14.15 2.43
N HIS A 218 -35.99 14.73 1.51
CA HIS A 218 -35.72 16.03 0.91
C HIS A 218 -35.62 17.13 1.99
N ILE A 219 -34.60 17.99 1.91
CA ILE A 219 -34.56 19.24 2.68
C ILE A 219 -35.66 20.12 2.09
N GLN A 220 -36.80 20.22 2.76
CA GLN A 220 -37.85 21.16 2.39
C GLN A 220 -37.36 22.57 2.75
N HIS A 221 -36.69 23.24 1.81
CA HIS A 221 -36.80 24.69 1.78
C HIS A 221 -38.26 24.99 1.42
N GLU A 222 -39.01 25.61 2.33
CA GLU A 222 -40.35 26.11 1.99
C GLU A 222 -40.23 26.93 0.70
N GLU A 223 -40.80 26.41 -0.39
CA GLU A 223 -40.94 27.16 -1.63
C GLU A 223 -41.80 28.38 -1.32
N THR A 224 -41.19 29.53 -1.05
CA THR A 224 -41.93 30.79 -1.12
C THR A 224 -42.38 30.96 -2.57
N PRO A 225 -43.68 30.98 -2.87
CA PRO A 225 -44.17 31.07 -4.24
C PRO A 225 -44.11 32.53 -4.69
N ALA A 226 -42.91 33.07 -4.86
CA ALA A 226 -42.70 34.40 -5.43
C ALA A 226 -41.24 34.61 -5.83
N LYS A 227 -40.88 34.19 -7.07
CA LYS A 227 -40.11 35.02 -8.04
C LYS A 227 -39.90 34.25 -9.34
N THR A 228 -40.87 34.40 -10.22
CA THR A 228 -40.75 34.18 -11.66
C THR A 228 -39.82 35.25 -12.23
N GLN A 229 -38.50 35.10 -12.15
CA GLN A 229 -37.52 35.89 -12.93
C GLN A 229 -36.08 35.37 -12.73
N ARG A 230 -35.53 34.73 -13.78
CA ARG A 230 -34.15 34.20 -13.95
C ARG A 230 -33.67 33.24 -12.84
N LYS A 231 -33.59 31.93 -13.14
CA LYS A 231 -32.81 30.96 -12.35
C LYS A 231 -31.40 31.53 -12.22
N ASN A 232 -31.05 32.03 -11.04
CA ASN A 232 -29.74 32.67 -10.81
C ASN A 232 -28.73 31.57 -10.48
N ASP A 233 -27.43 31.82 -10.71
CA ASP A 233 -26.33 30.91 -10.32
C ASP A 233 -26.42 30.45 -8.85
N LEU A 234 -27.09 31.24 -8.00
CA LEU A 234 -27.37 30.95 -6.60
C LEU A 234 -28.30 29.74 -6.40
N ASP A 235 -29.29 29.52 -7.26
CA ASP A 235 -30.24 28.40 -7.12
C ASP A 235 -29.55 27.06 -7.37
N TYR A 236 -28.65 27.02 -8.36
CA TYR A 236 -27.82 25.86 -8.66
C TYR A 236 -26.82 25.57 -7.55
N LEU A 237 -26.30 26.63 -6.92
CA LEU A 237 -25.39 26.52 -5.79
C LEU A 237 -26.08 25.92 -4.57
N THR A 238 -27.27 26.40 -4.21
CA THR A 238 -28.08 25.83 -3.13
C THR A 238 -28.40 24.36 -3.41
N ARG A 239 -28.80 24.03 -4.65
CA ARG A 239 -29.05 22.65 -5.06
C ARG A 239 -27.82 21.75 -4.90
N ALA A 240 -26.63 22.23 -5.25
CA ALA A 240 -25.39 21.48 -5.07
C ALA A 240 -25.05 21.27 -3.58
N CYS A 241 -25.36 22.25 -2.73
CA CYS A 241 -25.23 22.15 -1.27
C CYS A 241 -26.18 21.10 -0.66
N ASP A 242 -27.41 20.98 -1.18
CA ASP A 242 -28.34 19.93 -0.75
C ASP A 242 -27.90 18.55 -1.21
N GLN A 243 -27.51 18.44 -2.49
CA GLN A 243 -27.01 17.20 -3.09
C GLN A 243 -25.80 16.63 -2.35
N ILE A 244 -24.84 17.46 -1.94
CA ILE A 244 -23.66 16.99 -1.20
C ILE A 244 -24.05 16.46 0.20
N SER A 245 -25.05 17.06 0.86
CA SER A 245 -25.50 16.58 2.17
C SER A 245 -26.20 15.22 2.08
N GLU A 246 -26.98 14.99 1.01
CA GLU A 246 -27.59 13.68 0.69
C GLU A 246 -26.52 12.63 0.36
N LEU A 247 -25.55 12.99 -0.49
CA LEU A 247 -24.41 12.13 -0.84
C LEU A 247 -23.59 11.76 0.39
N MET A 248 -23.41 12.68 1.32
CA MET A 248 -22.71 12.41 2.57
C MET A 248 -23.48 11.42 3.45
N GLN A 249 -24.82 11.51 3.50
CA GLN A 249 -25.63 10.52 4.21
C GLN A 249 -25.53 9.13 3.56
N PHE A 250 -25.50 9.06 2.23
CA PHE A 250 -25.28 7.82 1.49
C PHE A 250 -23.93 7.19 1.86
N ALA A 251 -22.84 7.96 1.80
CA ALA A 251 -21.51 7.45 2.11
C ALA A 251 -21.36 7.06 3.59
N LEU A 252 -22.02 7.76 4.52
CA LEU A 252 -22.07 7.36 5.94
C LEU A 252 -22.82 6.05 6.17
N LYS A 253 -23.95 5.84 5.49
CA LYS A 253 -24.72 4.59 5.57
C LYS A 253 -23.94 3.40 5.00
N ASP A 254 -23.10 3.64 3.99
CA ASP A 254 -22.22 2.60 3.46
C ASP A 254 -21.13 2.22 4.46
N VAL A 255 -20.41 3.20 5.00
CA VAL A 255 -19.29 2.97 5.93
C VAL A 255 -19.75 2.41 7.27
N TYR A 256 -20.87 2.88 7.82
CA TYR A 256 -21.32 2.55 9.18
C TYR A 256 -22.60 1.69 9.26
N GLY A 257 -23.34 1.51 8.15
CA GLY A 257 -24.70 0.96 8.15
C GLY A 257 -24.85 -0.53 7.81
N GLY A 258 -23.75 -1.28 7.62
CA GLY A 258 -23.79 -2.74 7.48
C GLY A 258 -24.74 -3.24 6.38
N THR A 259 -24.36 -3.05 5.12
CA THR A 259 -24.80 -3.82 3.93
C THR A 259 -26.26 -4.33 3.92
N LYS A 260 -27.23 -3.44 3.65
CA LYS A 260 -28.54 -3.86 3.12
C LYS A 260 -29.04 -3.05 1.91
N HIS A 261 -28.53 -1.83 1.66
CA HIS A 261 -28.97 -0.99 0.54
C HIS A 261 -28.04 -1.01 -0.69
N VAL A 262 -26.85 -1.61 -0.60
CA VAL A 262 -25.79 -1.53 -1.63
C VAL A 262 -25.69 -2.81 -2.49
N ASN A 263 -26.67 -3.71 -2.42
CA ASN A 263 -26.63 -5.02 -3.10
C ASN A 263 -26.50 -4.94 -4.64
N ASN A 264 -26.62 -3.75 -5.24
CA ASN A 264 -26.52 -3.53 -6.69
C ASN A 264 -25.18 -2.94 -7.16
N LEU A 265 -24.29 -2.46 -6.26
CA LEU A 265 -23.02 -1.82 -6.64
C LEU A 265 -21.81 -2.70 -6.29
N THR A 266 -20.77 -2.66 -7.13
CA THR A 266 -19.51 -3.35 -6.83
C THR A 266 -18.71 -2.59 -5.77
N ALA A 267 -18.01 -3.30 -4.87
CA ALA A 267 -17.23 -2.69 -3.79
C ALA A 267 -16.19 -1.67 -4.29
N SER A 268 -15.61 -1.89 -5.47
CA SER A 268 -14.67 -0.94 -6.08
C SER A 268 -15.33 0.37 -6.48
N LEU A 269 -16.55 0.34 -7.03
CA LEU A 269 -17.28 1.55 -7.42
C LEU A 269 -17.72 2.35 -6.20
N VAL A 270 -18.17 1.66 -5.15
CA VAL A 270 -18.54 2.27 -3.87
C VAL A 270 -17.34 2.99 -3.26
N SER A 271 -16.16 2.37 -3.24
CA SER A 271 -14.93 3.01 -2.76
C SER A 271 -14.58 4.27 -3.56
N LEU A 272 -14.70 4.24 -4.89
CA LEU A 272 -14.44 5.40 -5.75
C LEU A 272 -15.45 6.54 -5.51
N LEU A 273 -16.73 6.22 -5.34
CA LEU A 273 -17.79 7.18 -5.05
C LEU A 273 -17.57 7.82 -3.67
N THR A 274 -17.29 7.02 -2.65
CA THR A 274 -17.01 7.53 -1.30
C THR A 274 -15.81 8.47 -1.30
N GLN A 275 -14.74 8.15 -2.04
CA GLN A 275 -13.59 9.05 -2.21
C GLN A 275 -13.96 10.36 -2.92
N ALA A 276 -14.78 10.30 -3.97
CA ALA A 276 -15.23 11.49 -4.70
C ALA A 276 -16.10 12.39 -3.81
N ILE A 277 -17.03 11.80 -3.06
CA ILE A 277 -17.92 12.51 -2.13
C ILE A 277 -17.12 13.21 -1.04
N ILE A 278 -16.14 12.53 -0.41
CA ILE A 278 -15.28 13.15 0.60
C ILE A 278 -14.42 14.26 -0.01
N GLY A 279 -13.86 14.05 -1.21
CA GLY A 279 -13.07 15.06 -1.93
C GLY A 279 -13.89 16.33 -2.23
N LEU A 280 -15.13 16.17 -2.70
CA LEU A 280 -16.04 17.29 -2.97
C LEU A 280 -16.50 17.99 -1.67
N ALA A 281 -16.79 17.22 -0.62
CA ALA A 281 -17.18 17.76 0.69
C ALA A 281 -16.07 18.58 1.36
N ARG A 282 -14.80 18.43 0.94
CA ARG A 282 -13.67 19.24 1.43
C ARG A 282 -13.50 20.56 0.67
N LEU A 283 -14.19 20.78 -0.46
CA LEU A 283 -14.11 22.04 -1.19
C LEU A 283 -14.78 23.17 -0.40
N PRO A 284 -14.19 24.38 -0.31
CA PRO A 284 -14.71 25.48 0.49
C PRO A 284 -16.19 25.83 0.22
N VAL A 285 -16.61 25.70 -1.03
CA VAL A 285 -17.97 25.99 -1.50
C VAL A 285 -19.02 25.08 -0.85
N LEU A 286 -18.70 23.81 -0.64
CA LEU A 286 -19.64 22.77 -0.19
C LEU A 286 -19.44 22.38 1.28
N ASN A 287 -18.28 22.71 1.85
CA ASN A 287 -17.82 22.15 3.11
C ASN A 287 -18.75 22.42 4.31
N SER A 288 -19.22 23.67 4.49
CA SER A 288 -20.11 24.02 5.61
C SER A 288 -21.41 23.20 5.60
N PHE A 289 -22.01 23.01 4.42
CA PHE A 289 -23.24 22.22 4.26
C PHE A 289 -22.99 20.73 4.43
N ALA A 290 -21.88 20.21 3.90
CA ALA A 290 -21.52 18.79 4.05
C ALA A 290 -21.35 18.38 5.53
N ARG A 291 -20.80 19.27 6.36
CA ARG A 291 -20.60 19.04 7.80
C ARG A 291 -21.86 19.16 8.65
N THR A 292 -22.86 19.91 8.18
CA THR A 292 -24.10 20.15 8.93
C THR A 292 -25.01 18.91 8.86
N PRO A 293 -25.41 18.33 10.00
CA PRO A 293 -26.34 17.20 10.01
C PRO A 293 -27.72 17.57 9.47
N PRO A 294 -28.35 16.73 8.61
CA PRO A 294 -29.66 17.03 8.05
C PRO A 294 -30.79 17.09 9.09
N VAL A 295 -30.60 16.48 10.26
CA VAL A 295 -31.54 16.60 11.39
C VAL A 295 -31.68 18.05 11.85
N VAL A 296 -30.60 18.84 11.81
CA VAL A 296 -30.59 20.24 12.24
C VAL A 296 -31.50 21.12 11.39
N TRP A 297 -31.60 20.82 10.08
CA TRP A 297 -32.53 21.52 9.18
C TRP A 297 -33.98 21.28 9.58
N LYS A 298 -34.32 20.06 10.01
CA LYS A 298 -35.67 19.71 10.48
C LYS A 298 -36.03 20.36 11.81
N MET A 299 -35.03 20.70 12.62
CA MET A 299 -35.18 21.45 13.87
C MET A 299 -35.35 22.96 13.65
N GLY A 300 -35.35 23.44 12.41
CA GLY A 300 -35.61 24.85 12.07
C GLY A 300 -34.39 25.77 12.10
N TRP A 301 -33.18 25.22 12.16
CA TRP A 301 -31.95 26.03 12.10
C TRP A 301 -31.61 26.38 10.66
N ILE A 302 -31.93 27.60 10.24
CA ILE A 302 -31.68 28.10 8.87
C ILE A 302 -30.92 29.43 8.98
N PRO A 303 -29.58 29.41 9.16
CA PRO A 303 -28.79 30.62 9.28
C PRO A 303 -28.64 31.32 7.93
N THR A 304 -28.34 32.62 7.95
CA THR A 304 -27.98 33.36 6.73
C THR A 304 -26.55 33.01 6.34
N PRO A 305 -26.31 32.48 5.12
CA PRO A 305 -24.98 32.09 4.72
C PRO A 305 -24.11 33.31 4.41
N SER A 306 -22.83 33.21 4.76
CA SER A 306 -21.84 34.29 4.68
C SER A 306 -20.74 33.99 3.65
N GLY A 307 -19.91 35.00 3.34
CA GLY A 307 -18.79 34.90 2.38
C GLY A 307 -19.21 34.98 0.92
N GLU A 308 -18.25 35.06 0.00
CA GLU A 308 -18.43 34.81 -1.44
C GLU A 308 -18.03 33.35 -1.71
N PRO A 309 -18.88 32.48 -2.28
CA PRO A 309 -20.14 32.70 -3.03
C PRO A 309 -21.45 32.59 -2.20
N LYS A 310 -21.45 32.91 -0.90
CA LYS A 310 -22.60 32.81 0.04
C LYS A 310 -23.02 31.38 0.41
N THR A 311 -22.04 30.54 0.73
CA THR A 311 -22.28 29.16 1.20
C THR A 311 -21.64 28.84 2.56
N LYS A 312 -20.93 29.79 3.18
CA LYS A 312 -20.28 29.58 4.48
C LYS A 312 -21.31 29.75 5.61
N LEU A 313 -21.67 28.66 6.25
CA LEU A 313 -22.57 28.64 7.41
C LEU A 313 -21.78 28.96 8.70
N PRO A 314 -22.42 29.61 9.71
CA PRO A 314 -21.82 29.74 11.04
C PRO A 314 -21.66 28.36 11.71
N PRO A 315 -20.78 28.26 12.73
CA PRO A 315 -20.66 27.04 13.53
C PRO A 315 -21.99 26.71 14.21
N LEU A 316 -22.27 25.42 14.41
CA LEU A 316 -23.52 24.98 15.02
C LEU A 316 -23.61 25.47 16.49
N PRO A 317 -24.75 26.05 16.90
CA PRO A 317 -25.01 26.40 18.29
C PRO A 317 -24.87 25.19 19.22
N ILE A 318 -24.31 25.42 20.41
CA ILE A 318 -24.07 24.36 21.41
C ILE A 318 -25.40 23.72 21.85
N ASP A 319 -26.47 24.50 21.97
CA ASP A 319 -27.80 24.02 22.38
C ASP A 319 -28.33 22.89 21.49
N LEU A 320 -28.08 22.98 20.17
CA LEU A 320 -28.45 21.94 19.21
C LEU A 320 -27.53 20.72 19.26
N MET A 321 -26.28 20.91 19.66
CA MET A 321 -25.30 19.83 19.83
C MET A 321 -25.46 19.06 21.15
N LEU A 322 -26.25 19.57 22.10
CA LEU A 322 -26.62 18.81 23.30
C LEU A 322 -27.59 17.67 22.98
N ASP A 323 -28.28 17.72 21.83
CA ASP A 323 -29.05 16.60 21.30
C ASP A 323 -28.12 15.48 20.80
N LYS A 324 -28.36 14.27 21.31
CA LYS A 324 -27.55 13.08 21.02
C LYS A 324 -27.52 12.72 19.54
N ASP A 325 -28.64 12.79 18.84
CA ASP A 325 -28.71 12.36 17.44
C ASP A 325 -28.03 13.38 16.52
N VAL A 326 -28.18 14.67 16.83
CA VAL A 326 -27.45 15.75 16.16
C VAL A 326 -25.95 15.60 16.34
N LEU A 327 -25.49 15.43 17.59
CA LEU A 327 -24.06 15.28 17.89
C LEU A 327 -23.47 14.04 17.24
N LYS A 328 -24.19 12.92 17.27
CA LYS A 328 -23.73 11.67 16.65
C LYS A 328 -23.52 11.83 15.14
N GLU A 329 -24.46 12.42 14.42
CA GLU A 329 -24.30 12.68 12.98
C GLU A 329 -23.18 13.70 12.70
N PHE A 330 -23.07 14.75 13.52
CA PHE A 330 -22.02 15.77 13.40
C PHE A 330 -20.61 15.15 13.57
N VAL A 331 -20.42 14.31 14.59
CA VAL A 331 -19.15 13.63 14.87
C VAL A 331 -18.78 12.67 13.73
N LEU A 332 -19.74 11.90 13.22
CA LEU A 332 -19.50 10.98 12.10
C LEU A 332 -19.11 11.72 10.81
N ARG A 333 -19.81 12.82 10.48
CA ARG A 333 -19.50 13.67 9.32
C ARG A 333 -18.11 14.28 9.42
N ASN A 334 -17.78 14.88 10.56
CA ASN A 334 -16.45 15.47 10.79
C ASN A 334 -15.34 14.43 10.77
N SER A 335 -15.56 13.25 11.36
CA SER A 335 -14.56 12.18 11.35
C SER A 335 -14.29 11.64 9.94
N MET A 336 -15.32 11.61 9.07
CA MET A 336 -15.20 11.14 7.69
C MET A 336 -14.57 12.19 6.75
N ILE A 337 -14.95 13.46 6.89
CA ILE A 337 -14.43 14.57 6.07
C ILE A 337 -13.02 14.96 6.53
N GLY A 338 -12.76 14.92 7.83
CA GLY A 338 -11.60 15.53 8.47
C GLY A 338 -11.67 17.06 8.48
N TRP A 339 -10.52 17.72 8.51
CA TRP A 339 -10.42 19.19 8.52
C TRP A 339 -9.55 19.71 7.37
N ILE A 340 -9.81 20.94 6.94
CA ILE A 340 -9.21 21.62 5.77
C ILE A 340 -8.29 22.77 6.14
N SER A 341 -8.47 23.38 7.32
CA SER A 341 -7.67 24.52 7.77
C SER A 341 -7.56 24.54 9.30
N ARG A 342 -6.55 25.26 9.80
CA ARG A 342 -6.38 25.51 11.23
C ARG A 342 -7.62 26.13 11.88
N GLN A 343 -8.22 27.14 11.22
CA GLN A 343 -9.43 27.79 11.74
C GLN A 343 -10.56 26.78 11.93
N GLN A 344 -10.78 25.89 10.97
CA GLN A 344 -11.84 24.89 11.06
C GLN A 344 -11.58 23.87 12.19
N PHE A 345 -10.32 23.50 12.41
CA PHE A 345 -9.92 22.65 13.53
C PHE A 345 -10.26 23.33 14.87
N GLU A 346 -9.83 24.58 15.06
CA GLU A 346 -10.08 25.35 16.29
C GLU A 346 -11.58 25.59 16.53
N GLU A 347 -12.37 25.88 15.48
CA GLU A 347 -13.83 26.00 15.58
C GLU A 347 -14.48 24.71 16.07
N THR A 348 -14.08 23.56 15.51
CA THR A 348 -14.62 22.25 15.89
C THR A 348 -14.20 21.86 17.31
N TRP A 349 -12.95 22.15 17.67
CA TRP A 349 -12.41 21.97 19.02
C TRP A 349 -13.23 22.73 20.05
N MET A 350 -13.44 24.04 19.85
CA MET A 350 -14.21 24.88 20.78
C MET A 350 -15.68 24.43 20.89
N SER A 351 -16.30 24.05 19.77
CA SER A 351 -17.65 23.48 19.75
C SER A 351 -17.74 22.21 20.64
N LEU A 352 -16.81 21.27 20.50
CA LEU A 352 -16.82 20.03 21.28
C LEU A 352 -16.50 20.26 22.76
N LEU A 353 -15.63 21.22 23.09
CA LEU A 353 -15.37 21.62 24.48
C LEU A 353 -16.60 22.24 25.15
N GLY A 354 -17.40 23.01 24.40
CA GLY A 354 -18.67 23.55 24.87
C GLY A 354 -19.68 22.46 25.27
N VAL A 355 -19.64 21.30 24.60
CA VAL A 355 -20.48 20.14 24.96
C VAL A 355 -19.98 19.42 26.22
N LEU A 356 -18.67 19.43 26.48
CA LEU A 356 -18.10 18.82 27.69
C LEU A 356 -18.41 19.62 28.96
N ASN A 357 -18.50 20.94 28.86
CA ASN A 357 -18.80 21.84 29.97
C ASN A 357 -20.11 22.62 29.70
N PRO A 358 -21.29 21.97 29.75
CA PRO A 358 -22.55 22.67 29.61
C PRO A 358 -22.70 23.66 30.77
N SER A 359 -23.15 24.89 30.49
CA SER A 359 -23.42 25.90 31.51
C SER A 359 -24.42 25.37 32.54
N GLU A 360 -24.06 25.42 33.83
CA GLU A 360 -24.92 25.02 34.93
C GLU A 360 -26.15 25.94 35.00
N THR A 361 -27.27 25.52 34.40
CA THR A 361 -28.59 26.06 34.74
C THR A 361 -29.08 25.33 35.98
N ASP A 362 -29.36 26.08 37.05
CA ASP A 362 -29.85 25.69 38.41
C ASP A 362 -31.15 24.86 38.46
N ASN A 363 -31.56 24.20 37.37
CA ASN A 363 -32.74 23.36 37.34
C ASN A 363 -32.40 21.94 37.81
N GLU A 364 -33.28 21.33 38.61
CA GLU A 364 -33.22 19.90 38.92
C GLU A 364 -33.33 19.08 37.63
N ILE A 365 -32.19 18.67 37.08
CA ILE A 365 -32.08 17.90 35.85
C ILE A 365 -32.69 16.52 36.08
N SER A 366 -33.59 16.08 35.19
CA SER A 366 -34.16 14.73 35.23
C SER A 366 -33.06 13.66 35.09
N GLN A 367 -33.25 12.47 35.68
CA GLN A 367 -32.31 11.36 35.51
C GLN A 367 -32.08 10.99 34.04
N GLU A 368 -33.11 11.13 33.20
CA GLU A 368 -33.03 10.88 31.75
C GLU A 368 -32.15 11.92 31.05
N GLU A 369 -32.31 13.20 31.37
CA GLU A 369 -31.50 14.29 30.83
C GLU A 369 -30.04 14.19 31.31
N HIS A 370 -29.79 13.74 32.54
CA HIS A 370 -28.44 13.44 33.02
C HIS A 370 -27.78 12.29 32.24
N MET A 371 -28.55 11.26 31.87
CA MET A 371 -28.06 10.14 31.06
C MET A 371 -27.75 10.58 29.62
N GLU A 372 -28.58 11.42 29.02
CA GLU A 372 -28.34 11.99 27.68
C GLU A 372 -27.10 12.89 27.66
N ARG A 373 -26.96 13.80 28.64
CA ARG A 373 -25.75 14.62 28.80
C ARG A 373 -24.49 13.77 28.94
N SER A 374 -24.55 12.70 29.75
CA SER A 374 -23.43 11.75 29.90
C SER A 374 -23.09 11.07 28.56
N HIS A 375 -24.09 10.74 27.74
CA HIS A 375 -23.85 10.16 26.41
C HIS A 375 -23.23 11.17 25.44
N CYS A 376 -23.67 12.42 25.47
CA CYS A 376 -23.09 13.50 24.67
C CYS A 376 -21.64 13.76 25.05
N MET A 377 -21.30 13.72 26.35
CA MET A 377 -19.91 13.81 26.82
C MET A 377 -19.05 12.65 26.27
N VAL A 378 -19.56 11.42 26.26
CA VAL A 378 -18.85 10.26 25.67
C VAL A 378 -18.60 10.48 24.18
N LEU A 379 -19.61 10.95 23.43
CA LEU A 379 -19.47 11.23 21.99
C LEU A 379 -18.49 12.38 21.74
N ALA A 380 -18.50 13.43 22.57
CA ALA A 380 -17.59 14.56 22.47
C ALA A 380 -16.14 14.15 22.75
N VAL A 381 -15.87 13.37 23.81
CA VAL A 381 -14.53 12.80 24.09
C VAL A 381 -14.04 11.95 22.92
N ARG A 382 -14.90 11.10 22.36
CA ARG A 382 -14.58 10.29 21.18
C ARG A 382 -14.23 11.14 19.97
N ALA A 383 -15.00 12.21 19.72
CA ALA A 383 -14.79 13.12 18.61
C ALA A 383 -13.49 13.90 18.73
N ILE A 384 -13.20 14.43 19.92
CA ILE A 384 -11.94 15.11 20.23
C ILE A 384 -10.75 14.18 20.01
N THR A 385 -10.84 12.95 20.51
CA THR A 385 -9.81 11.92 20.32
C THR A 385 -9.58 11.64 18.84
N ALA A 386 -10.65 11.41 18.07
CA ALA A 386 -10.56 11.13 16.64
C ALA A 386 -9.93 12.32 15.88
N MET A 387 -10.30 13.55 16.21
CA MET A 387 -9.78 14.77 15.58
C MET A 387 -8.29 14.97 15.86
N LEU A 388 -7.84 14.71 17.08
CA LEU A 388 -6.41 14.76 17.44
C LEU A 388 -5.64 13.60 16.80
N VAL A 389 -6.17 12.38 16.79
CA VAL A 389 -5.53 11.25 16.11
C VAL A 389 -5.36 11.51 14.60
N GLN A 390 -6.27 12.25 13.96
CA GLN A 390 -6.12 12.67 12.55
C GLN A 390 -4.92 13.59 12.29
N THR A 391 -4.29 14.18 13.30
CA THR A 391 -3.03 14.93 13.14
C THR A 391 -1.85 14.00 12.86
N MET A 392 -1.98 12.70 13.15
CA MET A 392 -0.99 11.66 12.79
C MET A 392 -1.04 11.25 11.32
N ILE A 393 -1.98 11.77 10.53
CA ILE A 393 -2.10 11.42 9.11
C ILE A 393 -0.98 12.09 8.30
N VAL A 394 -0.16 11.31 7.63
CA VAL A 394 0.94 11.76 6.75
C VAL A 394 0.59 11.38 5.30
N PRO A 395 0.84 12.24 4.29
CA PRO A 395 1.53 13.54 4.34
C PRO A 395 0.62 14.75 4.60
N CYS A 396 -0.70 14.59 4.61
CA CYS A 396 -1.63 15.70 4.78
C CYS A 396 -2.46 15.49 6.06
N PRO A 397 -2.08 16.12 7.19
CA PRO A 397 -2.81 15.95 8.45
C PRO A 397 -4.26 16.41 8.28
N GLY A 398 -5.19 15.70 8.91
CA GLY A 398 -6.62 16.02 8.79
C GLY A 398 -7.31 15.62 7.48
N ASN A 399 -6.62 14.94 6.56
CA ASN A 399 -7.22 14.43 5.32
C ASN A 399 -7.19 12.88 5.23
N PRO A 400 -8.29 12.19 5.62
CA PRO A 400 -8.38 10.73 5.57
C PRO A 400 -8.28 10.10 4.17
N THR A 401 -8.42 10.89 3.10
CA THR A 401 -8.40 10.41 1.70
C THR A 401 -7.02 10.44 1.06
N GLN A 402 -6.15 11.37 1.48
CA GLN A 402 -4.85 11.61 0.88
C GLN A 402 -3.69 11.08 1.73
N GLY A 403 -3.94 10.66 2.97
CA GLY A 403 -2.91 10.15 3.87
C GLY A 403 -3.32 8.89 4.62
N VAL A 404 -2.31 8.29 5.24
CA VAL A 404 -2.42 7.14 6.14
C VAL A 404 -1.87 7.60 7.50
N TYR A 405 -2.36 7.01 8.58
CA TYR A 405 -1.76 7.24 9.90
C TYR A 405 -0.28 6.89 9.87
N ASP A 406 0.55 7.74 10.45
CA ASP A 406 1.98 7.48 10.58
C ASP A 406 2.20 6.20 11.39
N ILE A 407 3.01 5.29 10.84
CA ILE A 407 3.34 4.01 11.45
C ILE A 407 4.83 4.04 11.74
N GLN A 408 5.17 4.00 13.03
CA GLN A 408 6.53 3.75 13.47
C GLN A 408 6.61 2.27 13.86
N PRO A 409 7.18 1.42 12.99
CA PRO A 409 7.30 0.02 13.32
C PRO A 409 8.21 -0.16 14.53
N ARG A 410 7.89 -1.19 15.30
CA ARG A 410 8.74 -1.63 16.41
C ARG A 410 9.92 -2.45 15.92
N ASP A 411 9.69 -3.21 14.85
CA ASP A 411 10.67 -4.12 14.30
C ASP A 411 11.81 -3.35 13.61
N LYS A 412 13.05 -3.60 14.03
CA LYS A 412 14.24 -2.90 13.52
C LYS A 412 14.55 -3.26 12.06
N PRO A 413 15.15 -2.35 11.27
CA PRO A 413 15.61 -2.66 9.92
C PRO A 413 16.66 -3.76 9.94
N LEU A 414 16.54 -4.72 9.03
CA LEU A 414 17.39 -5.91 8.99
C LEU A 414 18.79 -5.59 8.47
N ALA A 415 19.82 -5.86 9.28
CA ALA A 415 21.22 -5.70 8.89
C ALA A 415 21.58 -6.50 7.62
N PHE A 416 20.99 -7.69 7.45
CA PHE A 416 21.20 -8.54 6.27
C PHE A 416 20.90 -7.83 4.95
N LEU A 417 19.87 -6.98 4.90
CA LEU A 417 19.45 -6.29 3.66
C LEU A 417 20.50 -5.31 3.15
N HIS A 418 21.39 -4.82 4.02
CA HIS A 418 22.49 -3.94 3.64
C HIS A 418 23.68 -4.69 3.01
N THR A 419 23.72 -6.02 3.13
CA THR A 419 24.74 -6.87 2.48
C THR A 419 24.53 -6.95 0.97
N ARG A 420 25.55 -7.36 0.20
CA ARG A 420 25.42 -7.56 -1.26
C ARG A 420 24.34 -8.60 -1.62
N CYS A 421 24.25 -9.67 -0.82
CA CYS A 421 23.24 -10.72 -0.99
C CYS A 421 21.84 -10.18 -0.67
N GLY A 422 21.71 -9.45 0.44
CA GLY A 422 20.47 -8.79 0.86
C GLY A 422 19.95 -7.77 -0.14
N LYS A 423 20.83 -6.96 -0.76
CA LYS A 423 20.43 -6.03 -1.84
C LYS A 423 19.85 -6.75 -3.06
N LYS A 424 20.43 -7.88 -3.46
CA LYS A 424 19.89 -8.72 -4.55
C LYS A 424 18.54 -9.33 -4.18
N LEU A 425 18.42 -9.83 -2.96
CA LEU A 425 17.15 -10.34 -2.44
C LEU A 425 16.07 -9.24 -2.42
N SER A 426 16.41 -8.02 -1.98
CA SER A 426 15.48 -6.88 -1.93
C SER A 426 14.90 -6.55 -3.31
N VAL A 427 15.69 -6.63 -4.38
CA VAL A 427 15.19 -6.43 -5.76
C VAL A 427 14.19 -7.53 -6.14
N ILE A 428 14.56 -8.80 -5.93
CA ILE A 428 13.73 -9.95 -6.33
C ILE A 428 12.44 -10.01 -5.51
N ARG A 429 12.57 -9.97 -4.18
CA ARG A 429 11.46 -10.11 -3.26
C ARG A 429 10.61 -8.84 -3.22
N GLY A 430 11.18 -7.67 -3.55
CA GLY A 430 10.46 -6.42 -3.75
C GLY A 430 9.47 -6.48 -4.92
N ILE A 431 9.81 -7.15 -6.04
CA ILE A 431 8.87 -7.40 -7.15
C ILE A 431 7.69 -8.26 -6.65
N VAL A 432 7.98 -9.32 -5.90
CA VAL A 432 6.94 -10.21 -5.34
C VAL A 432 6.05 -9.45 -4.34
N GLU A 433 6.63 -8.60 -3.49
CA GLU A 433 5.90 -7.82 -2.49
C GLU A 433 4.96 -6.80 -3.14
N GLN A 434 5.42 -6.08 -4.16
CA GLN A 434 4.58 -5.12 -4.89
C GLN A 434 3.35 -5.78 -5.50
N GLU A 435 3.51 -6.98 -6.07
CA GLU A 435 2.40 -7.72 -6.68
C GLU A 435 1.48 -8.35 -5.62
N LEU A 436 2.01 -8.71 -4.45
CA LEU A 436 1.21 -9.15 -3.29
C LEU A 436 0.37 -8.01 -2.73
N GLN A 437 0.97 -6.84 -2.53
CA GLN A 437 0.28 -5.63 -2.09
C GLN A 437 -0.81 -5.24 -3.09
N ARG A 438 -0.52 -5.26 -4.39
CA ARG A 438 -1.51 -4.97 -5.45
C ARG A 438 -2.74 -5.88 -5.35
N LEU A 439 -2.56 -7.18 -5.07
CA LEU A 439 -3.68 -8.10 -4.88
C LEU A 439 -4.46 -7.83 -3.59
N ALA A 440 -3.78 -7.48 -2.49
CA ALA A 440 -4.41 -7.16 -1.21
C ALA A 440 -5.22 -5.84 -1.28
N HIS A 441 -4.68 -4.81 -1.93
CA HIS A 441 -5.28 -3.48 -2.05
C HIS A 441 -6.44 -3.41 -3.07
N THR A 442 -6.68 -4.43 -3.89
CA THR A 442 -7.89 -4.49 -4.74
C THR A 442 -9.20 -4.40 -3.91
N ARG A 443 -9.13 -4.56 -2.59
CA ARG A 443 -10.23 -4.40 -1.63
C ARG A 443 -10.32 -3.00 -0.98
N SER A 444 -9.23 -2.24 -0.94
CA SER A 444 -9.16 -0.90 -0.36
C SER A 444 -8.65 0.05 -1.44
N GLY A 445 -9.53 0.88 -2.02
CA GLY A 445 -9.21 1.80 -3.12
C GLY A 445 -8.17 2.90 -2.80
N LYS A 446 -7.44 2.78 -1.69
CA LYS A 446 -6.32 3.65 -1.34
C LYS A 446 -5.06 3.11 -2.02
N HIS A 447 -4.61 3.82 -3.05
CA HIS A 447 -3.26 3.66 -3.57
C HIS A 447 -2.31 4.22 -2.51
N SER A 448 -1.76 3.36 -1.65
CA SER A 448 -0.68 3.72 -0.75
C SER A 448 0.51 4.20 -1.61
N GLY A 449 0.70 5.51 -1.63
CA GLY A 449 1.87 6.16 -2.17
C GLY A 449 3.07 5.89 -1.27
N ALA A 450 3.66 4.71 -1.39
CA ALA A 450 4.97 4.38 -0.84
C ALA A 450 5.76 3.65 -1.93
N GLY A 451 6.16 4.42 -2.95
CA GLY A 451 7.13 3.99 -3.94
C GLY A 451 8.48 3.76 -3.28
N GLY A 452 8.73 2.53 -2.85
CA GLY A 452 10.04 2.13 -2.35
C GLY A 452 10.08 0.66 -1.92
N THR A 453 11.08 -0.06 -2.40
CA THR A 453 11.53 -1.36 -1.84
C THR A 453 12.01 -1.26 -0.38
N LYS A 454 11.96 -0.06 0.21
CA LYS A 454 12.39 0.26 1.58
C LYS A 454 11.50 -0.45 2.64
N TYR A 455 10.25 -0.78 2.32
CA TYR A 455 9.22 -1.19 3.29
C TYR A 455 8.92 -2.70 3.39
N MET A 456 9.82 -3.58 2.96
CA MET A 456 9.51 -5.02 2.83
C MET A 456 9.19 -5.70 4.18
N PHE A 457 9.77 -5.20 5.27
CA PHE A 457 9.59 -5.68 6.65
C PHE A 457 9.31 -4.56 7.67
N ASP A 458 8.96 -3.36 7.19
CA ASP A 458 8.77 -2.17 8.04
C ASP A 458 7.35 -2.05 8.60
N ALA A 459 6.52 -3.09 8.49
CA ALA A 459 5.17 -3.11 9.03
C ALA A 459 5.06 -4.18 10.11
N ASN A 460 4.47 -3.82 11.25
CA ASN A 460 4.26 -4.77 12.33
C ASN A 460 3.32 -5.92 11.89
N LEU A 461 3.65 -7.14 12.30
CA LEU A 461 2.96 -8.37 11.88
C LEU A 461 1.49 -8.45 12.34
N GLU A 462 1.11 -7.75 13.41
CA GLU A 462 -0.27 -7.77 13.90
C GLU A 462 -1.27 -7.00 13.04
N ARG A 463 -0.78 -6.24 12.05
CA ARG A 463 -1.61 -5.45 11.13
C ARG A 463 -1.92 -6.23 9.86
N ASP A 464 -3.16 -6.12 9.40
CA ASP A 464 -3.50 -6.57 8.06
C ASP A 464 -2.92 -5.61 7.01
N THR A 465 -2.36 -6.18 5.95
CA THR A 465 -1.83 -5.50 4.77
C THR A 465 -2.80 -4.56 4.04
N ALA A 466 -4.10 -4.61 4.36
CA ALA A 466 -5.16 -3.79 3.76
C ALA A 466 -5.86 -2.82 4.75
N HIS A 467 -5.46 -2.80 6.03
CA HIS A 467 -6.09 -1.97 7.05
C HIS A 467 -5.29 -0.70 7.35
N ASP A 468 -5.76 0.44 6.82
CA ASP A 468 -5.22 1.79 7.07
C ASP A 468 -5.85 2.47 8.30
N GLU A 469 -6.49 1.71 9.18
CA GLU A 469 -7.16 2.22 10.38
C GLU A 469 -6.17 2.43 11.53
N TYR A 470 -6.49 3.39 12.39
CA TYR A 470 -5.79 3.55 13.66
C TYR A 470 -6.06 2.35 14.56
N SER A 471 -4.98 1.72 15.01
CA SER A 471 -4.91 0.53 15.84
C SER A 471 -3.84 0.69 16.93
N LEU A 472 -3.90 -0.14 17.98
CA LEU A 472 -2.83 -0.21 18.97
C LEU A 472 -1.49 -0.57 18.30
N GLY A 473 -0.40 0.02 18.78
CA GLY A 473 0.94 -0.14 18.18
C GLY A 473 1.19 0.75 16.94
N GLN A 474 0.62 1.97 16.88
CA GLN A 474 1.01 2.99 15.89
C GLN A 474 2.44 3.44 16.04
N VAL A 475 2.82 3.75 17.28
CA VAL A 475 4.10 4.34 17.60
C VAL A 475 4.87 3.36 18.49
N SER A 476 6.07 2.98 18.05
CA SER A 476 6.98 2.14 18.82
C SER A 476 7.55 2.91 20.02
N ILE A 477 7.88 2.22 21.10
CA ILE A 477 8.48 2.84 22.30
C ILE A 477 9.83 3.49 21.97
N GLU A 478 10.64 2.87 21.11
CA GLU A 478 11.93 3.44 20.69
C GLU A 478 11.75 4.79 19.97
N SER A 479 10.73 4.92 19.14
CA SER A 479 10.41 6.20 18.49
C SER A 479 9.92 7.26 19.50
N ILE A 480 9.15 6.86 20.52
CA ILE A 480 8.76 7.76 21.63
C ILE A 480 10.01 8.23 22.37
N TRP A 481 10.98 7.36 22.65
CA TRP A 481 12.23 7.75 23.31
C TRP A 481 13.06 8.74 22.49
N SER A 482 13.05 8.62 21.17
CA SER A 482 13.68 9.59 20.27
C SER A 482 13.01 10.97 20.38
N VAL A 483 11.67 11.01 20.38
CA VAL A 483 10.91 12.27 20.47
C VAL A 483 11.04 12.94 21.85
N VAL A 484 11.00 12.14 22.93
CA VAL A 484 11.13 12.64 24.31
C VAL A 484 12.58 13.06 24.64
N GLY A 485 13.54 12.85 23.74
CA GLY A 485 14.93 13.28 23.91
C GLY A 485 15.77 12.36 24.82
N ILE A 486 15.35 11.10 24.99
CA ILE A 486 15.98 10.14 25.91
C ILE A 486 17.22 9.49 25.29
N LEU A 487 17.27 9.44 23.96
CA LEU A 487 18.34 8.83 23.19
C LEU A 487 19.52 9.79 22.91
N GLU A 488 19.52 11.02 23.44
CA GLU A 488 20.72 11.89 23.36
C GLU A 488 21.83 11.33 24.27
N PRO A 489 23.03 11.03 23.74
CA PRO A 489 24.10 10.44 24.54
C PRO A 489 24.65 11.49 25.51
N ASN A 490 24.67 11.14 26.80
CA ASN A 490 25.41 11.85 27.84
C ASN A 490 26.85 12.12 27.39
N MET A 491 27.12 13.36 26.98
CA MET A 491 28.46 13.97 26.98
C MET A 491 28.87 14.23 28.44
N GLU A 492 29.04 13.17 29.22
CA GLU A 492 29.76 13.23 30.50
C GLU A 492 30.80 12.13 30.48
N THR A 493 32.02 12.53 30.13
CA THR A 493 33.25 11.75 30.27
C THR A 493 33.38 11.27 31.72
N THR A 494 33.13 9.99 31.94
CA THR A 494 33.58 9.29 33.14
C THR A 494 35.10 9.20 33.10
N ASP A 495 35.76 10.00 33.93
CA ASP A 495 37.15 9.84 34.32
C ASP A 495 37.35 8.42 34.90
N SER A 496 37.94 7.53 34.11
CA SER A 496 38.49 6.28 34.62
C SER A 496 40.01 6.45 34.79
N GLU A 497 40.43 6.66 36.03
CA GLU A 497 41.80 6.38 36.48
C GLU A 497 42.14 4.92 36.13
N THR A 498 43.21 4.69 35.37
CA THR A 498 44.28 3.73 35.72
C THR A 498 45.40 3.75 34.69
N THR A 499 46.58 3.46 35.23
CA THR A 499 47.94 3.72 34.77
C THR A 499 48.49 2.75 33.72
N ASP A 500 49.59 3.19 33.10
CA ASP A 500 50.65 2.42 32.43
C ASP A 500 50.49 2.03 30.95
N SER A 501 51.04 2.87 30.05
CA SER A 501 52.35 2.60 29.43
C SER A 501 52.69 3.63 28.33
N ILE A 502 53.98 3.94 28.25
CA ILE A 502 54.64 5.04 27.54
C ILE A 502 55.04 4.62 26.12
N GLU A 503 54.80 5.46 25.10
CA GLU A 503 55.74 5.89 24.03
C GLU A 503 55.05 6.72 22.92
N SER A 504 55.18 8.05 23.00
CA SER A 504 55.51 9.10 21.99
C SER A 504 55.11 9.00 20.48
N PRO A 505 55.13 10.12 19.69
CA PRO A 505 54.85 11.53 20.00
C PRO A 505 54.01 12.30 18.92
N ASN A 506 53.42 13.42 19.35
CA ASN A 506 53.14 14.68 18.62
C ASN A 506 52.81 14.67 17.11
N ARG A 507 51.56 15.00 16.77
CA ARG A 507 51.25 15.88 15.62
C ARG A 507 50.24 16.96 16.00
N MET A 508 50.68 18.20 15.83
CA MET A 508 49.93 19.45 15.93
C MET A 508 48.76 19.51 14.92
N ASP A 509 47.66 20.12 15.39
CA ASP A 509 46.72 20.98 14.67
C ASP A 509 46.37 20.64 13.21
N THR A 510 45.24 19.97 13.02
CA THR A 510 44.39 20.11 11.83
C THR A 510 42.92 19.84 12.22
N PRO A 511 41.94 20.65 11.79
CA PRO A 511 40.54 20.44 12.14
C PRO A 511 40.01 19.21 11.40
N LEU A 512 39.81 18.11 12.13
CA LEU A 512 39.26 16.86 11.61
C LEU A 512 37.73 16.93 11.51
N SER A 513 37.23 17.62 10.49
CA SER A 513 35.96 17.24 9.87
C SER A 513 36.24 16.06 8.93
N ASN A 514 36.25 14.83 9.46
CA ASN A 514 36.10 13.56 8.73
C ASN A 514 36.42 12.37 9.66
N LEU A 515 35.48 12.05 10.55
CA LEU A 515 35.29 10.72 11.12
C LEU A 515 33.77 10.49 11.09
N GLY A 516 33.34 9.48 10.33
CA GLY A 516 31.93 9.24 10.00
C GLY A 516 31.08 8.82 11.20
N PRO A 517 29.77 9.13 11.20
CA PRO A 517 28.88 8.77 12.29
C PRO A 517 28.52 7.28 12.18
N ALA A 518 28.95 6.48 13.14
CA ALA A 518 28.41 5.15 13.35
C ALA A 518 27.37 5.22 14.49
N LEU A 519 26.12 4.90 14.14
CA LEU A 519 25.01 4.50 15.03
C LEU A 519 24.37 5.59 15.91
N ALA A 520 24.12 6.78 15.35
CA ALA A 520 23.00 7.62 15.79
C ALA A 520 21.78 7.30 14.91
N THR A 521 20.72 6.72 15.49
CA THR A 521 19.41 6.63 14.84
C THR A 521 18.82 8.04 14.78
N SER A 522 18.96 8.68 13.62
CA SER A 522 18.24 9.91 13.29
C SER A 522 16.72 9.69 13.40
N PRO A 523 15.91 10.72 13.75
CA PRO A 523 14.45 10.62 13.69
C PRO A 523 14.04 10.07 12.31
N SER A 524 13.08 9.14 12.31
CA SER A 524 12.62 8.51 11.07
C SER A 524 12.17 9.57 10.06
N ASP A 525 12.40 9.33 8.76
CA ASP A 525 12.00 10.25 7.67
C ASP A 525 10.53 10.67 7.81
N SER A 526 9.65 9.80 8.31
CA SER A 526 8.22 10.08 8.52
C SER A 526 7.94 11.01 9.70
N THR A 527 8.69 10.93 10.80
CA THR A 527 8.53 11.84 11.95
C THR A 527 8.91 13.27 11.56
N ILE A 528 10.01 13.44 10.83
CA ILE A 528 10.43 14.73 10.27
C ILE A 528 9.37 15.27 9.32
N THR A 529 8.82 14.42 8.45
CA THR A 529 7.77 14.80 7.49
C THR A 529 6.48 15.21 8.22
N ARG A 530 6.12 14.51 9.30
CA ARG A 530 4.95 14.83 10.14
C ARG A 530 5.13 16.19 10.81
N ASP A 531 6.25 16.43 11.48
CA ASP A 531 6.51 17.68 12.18
C ASP A 531 6.62 18.87 11.21
N GLN A 532 7.21 18.67 10.03
CA GLN A 532 7.17 19.66 8.95
C GLN A 532 5.73 19.94 8.48
N SER A 533 4.92 18.90 8.27
CA SER A 533 3.53 19.06 7.79
C SER A 533 2.62 19.70 8.83
N LEU A 534 2.83 19.42 10.12
CA LEU A 534 2.11 20.05 11.23
C LEU A 534 2.55 21.51 11.43
N SER A 535 3.84 21.79 11.28
CA SER A 535 4.38 23.15 11.27
C SER A 535 3.82 23.96 10.10
N GLU A 536 3.75 23.36 8.90
CA GLU A 536 3.08 23.96 7.73
C GLU A 536 1.59 24.23 7.98
N ALA A 537 0.90 23.35 8.71
CA ALA A 537 -0.50 23.54 9.10
C ALA A 537 -0.67 24.58 10.22
N GLY A 538 0.41 24.93 10.92
CA GLY A 538 0.45 25.91 12.01
C GLY A 538 -0.37 25.49 13.24
N LEU A 539 -0.61 24.19 13.43
CA LEU A 539 -1.40 23.65 14.54
C LEU A 539 -0.54 23.40 15.77
N ASP A 540 -0.99 23.88 16.92
CA ASP A 540 -0.39 23.58 18.22
C ASP A 540 -1.16 22.45 18.91
N VAL A 541 -0.74 21.21 18.65
CA VAL A 541 -1.32 20.01 19.27
C VAL A 541 -0.95 19.92 20.74
N HIS A 542 0.18 20.49 21.14
CA HIS A 542 0.70 20.39 22.50
C HIS A 542 -0.22 21.11 23.50
N SER A 543 -0.71 22.31 23.19
CA SER A 543 -1.69 23.00 24.05
C SER A 543 -3.01 22.24 24.19
N CYS A 544 -3.46 21.56 23.13
CA CYS A 544 -4.65 20.70 23.19
C CYS A 544 -4.45 19.51 24.15
N LEU A 545 -3.27 18.87 24.10
CA LEU A 545 -2.94 17.74 24.97
C LEU A 545 -2.82 18.17 26.44
N GLN A 546 -2.15 19.29 26.72
CA GLN A 546 -2.06 19.84 28.08
C GLN A 546 -3.43 20.14 28.67
N PHE A 547 -4.34 20.75 27.89
CA PHE A 547 -5.71 21.02 28.32
C PHE A 547 -6.46 19.73 28.69
N LEU A 548 -6.38 18.69 27.84
CA LEU A 548 -7.04 17.42 28.10
C LEU A 548 -6.44 16.68 29.30
N GLN A 549 -5.12 16.76 29.50
CA GLN A 549 -4.46 16.18 30.67
C GLN A 549 -5.00 16.78 31.97
N GLU A 550 -5.14 18.11 32.04
CA GLU A 550 -5.69 18.76 33.23
C GLU A 550 -7.17 18.40 33.44
N LEU A 551 -7.97 18.39 32.37
CA LEU A 551 -9.38 17.97 32.43
C LEU A 551 -9.54 16.53 32.93
N TYR A 552 -8.78 15.59 32.34
CA TYR A 552 -8.83 14.18 32.71
C TYR A 552 -8.24 13.93 34.09
N ARG A 553 -7.23 14.69 34.52
CA ARG A 553 -6.71 14.63 35.88
C ARG A 553 -7.82 14.91 36.90
N GLN A 554 -8.63 15.94 36.66
CA GLN A 554 -9.76 16.29 37.54
C GLN A 554 -10.82 15.20 37.59
N TRP A 555 -11.16 14.59 36.45
CA TRP A 555 -12.20 13.55 36.37
C TRP A 555 -11.76 12.18 36.89
N LEU A 556 -10.47 11.86 36.83
CA LEU A 556 -9.91 10.57 37.28
C LEU A 556 -9.49 10.57 38.76
N LEU A 557 -9.47 11.74 39.42
CA LEU A 557 -9.13 11.86 40.84
C LEU A 557 -10.14 11.13 41.75
N PRO A 558 -9.69 10.24 42.68
CA PRO A 558 -10.59 9.47 43.54
C PRO A 558 -11.50 10.30 44.46
N ALA A 559 -11.13 11.55 44.74
CA ALA A 559 -11.80 12.48 45.65
C ALA A 559 -12.68 13.53 44.93
N ALA A 560 -12.92 13.40 43.62
CA ALA A 560 -13.76 14.33 42.88
C ALA A 560 -15.22 14.30 43.39
N SER A 561 -15.81 15.47 43.61
CA SER A 561 -17.20 15.64 44.06
C SER A 561 -18.21 15.11 43.04
N ASN A 562 -17.89 15.18 41.75
CA ASN A 562 -18.67 14.65 40.63
C ASN A 562 -17.91 13.48 39.98
N LYS A 563 -18.19 12.26 40.41
CA LYS A 563 -17.60 11.07 39.77
C LYS A 563 -18.18 10.90 38.36
N PRO A 564 -17.34 10.71 37.32
CA PRO A 564 -17.84 10.47 35.96
C PRO A 564 -18.64 9.16 35.92
N SER A 565 -19.61 9.08 35.00
CA SER A 565 -20.30 7.83 34.73
C SER A 565 -19.33 6.76 34.21
N LEU A 566 -19.61 5.47 34.45
CA LEU A 566 -18.74 4.37 34.01
C LEU A 566 -18.49 4.38 32.49
N MET A 567 -19.49 4.80 31.70
CA MET A 567 -19.36 4.93 30.25
C MET A 567 -18.36 6.01 29.86
N LEU A 568 -18.38 7.15 30.57
CA LEU A 568 -17.46 8.25 30.37
C LEU A 568 -16.04 7.87 30.83
N LEU A 569 -15.91 7.20 31.98
CA LEU A 569 -14.63 6.70 32.48
C LEU A 569 -13.94 5.80 31.44
N ASN A 570 -14.66 4.83 30.87
CA ASN A 570 -14.13 3.93 29.86
C ASN A 570 -13.66 4.69 28.59
N GLU A 571 -14.44 5.66 28.10
CA GLU A 571 -14.05 6.44 26.93
C GLU A 571 -12.87 7.40 27.22
N ILE A 572 -12.76 7.93 28.44
CA ILE A 572 -11.58 8.73 28.86
C ILE A 572 -10.32 7.85 28.85
N ILE A 573 -10.36 6.67 29.46
CA ILE A 573 -9.20 5.76 29.48
C ILE A 573 -8.80 5.39 28.04
N LYS A 574 -9.78 5.08 27.19
CA LYS A 574 -9.54 4.83 25.76
C LYS A 574 -8.96 6.05 25.03
N SER A 575 -9.48 7.24 25.30
CA SER A 575 -8.99 8.51 24.72
C SER A 575 -7.51 8.70 25.06
N VAL A 576 -7.16 8.55 26.33
CA VAL A 576 -5.79 8.70 26.83
C VAL A 576 -4.84 7.67 26.19
N VAL A 577 -5.27 6.42 26.01
CA VAL A 577 -4.47 5.41 25.27
C VAL A 577 -4.14 5.91 23.87
N CYS A 578 -5.12 6.40 23.12
CA CYS A 578 -4.90 6.88 21.76
C CYS A 578 -4.03 8.14 21.71
N LEU A 579 -4.25 9.08 22.63
CA LEU A 579 -3.51 10.34 22.70
C LEU A 579 -2.07 10.17 23.19
N SER A 580 -1.75 9.08 23.88
CA SER A 580 -0.38 8.77 24.32
C SER A 580 0.61 8.58 23.17
N ASP A 581 0.16 8.42 21.93
CA ASP A 581 1.02 8.42 20.72
C ASP A 581 1.47 9.84 20.31
N LEU A 582 0.79 10.89 20.80
CA LEU A 582 1.07 12.29 20.50
C LEU A 582 1.87 13.00 21.61
N PHE A 583 2.13 12.32 22.73
CA PHE A 583 2.89 12.91 23.83
C PHE A 583 4.34 13.18 23.41
N ALA A 584 4.82 14.37 23.75
CA ALA A 584 6.16 14.83 23.41
C ALA A 584 7.07 14.94 24.64
N GLU A 585 6.49 15.02 25.84
CA GLU A 585 7.22 15.28 27.07
C GLU A 585 7.16 14.10 28.05
N ARG A 586 8.23 13.95 28.83
CA ARG A 586 8.35 12.91 29.86
C ARG A 586 7.26 13.01 30.93
N GLU A 587 6.98 14.22 31.40
CA GLU A 587 6.03 14.46 32.50
C GLU A 587 4.61 13.95 32.19
N GLN A 588 4.26 13.90 30.90
CA GLN A 588 2.98 13.40 30.41
C GLN A 588 2.85 11.88 30.64
N PHE A 589 3.94 11.13 30.49
CA PHE A 589 3.96 9.68 30.75
C PHE A 589 4.05 9.35 32.24
N ASP A 590 4.77 10.15 33.03
CA ASP A 590 4.78 10.03 34.50
C ASP A 590 3.36 10.26 35.06
N TRP A 591 2.68 11.32 34.62
CA TRP A 591 1.28 11.58 34.98
C TRP A 591 0.35 10.42 34.59
N LEU A 592 0.52 9.89 33.38
CA LEU A 592 -0.30 8.81 32.85
C LEU A 592 -0.19 7.56 33.74
N LEU A 593 1.03 7.18 34.10
CA LEU A 593 1.28 6.00 34.93
C LEU A 593 0.69 6.19 36.33
N ASP A 594 0.97 7.31 36.98
CA ASP A 594 0.51 7.58 38.35
C ASP A 594 -1.02 7.61 38.44
N THR A 595 -1.67 8.32 37.51
CA THR A 595 -3.13 8.47 37.51
C THR A 595 -3.83 7.14 37.26
N LEU A 596 -3.37 6.36 36.29
CA LEU A 596 -4.01 5.08 35.94
C LEU A 596 -3.75 3.99 36.98
N MET A 597 -2.61 4.02 37.68
CA MET A 597 -2.35 3.11 38.79
C MET A 597 -3.25 3.40 40.00
N GLU A 598 -3.62 4.67 40.25
CA GLU A 598 -4.64 5.01 41.25
C GLU A 598 -6.04 4.54 40.82
N VAL A 599 -6.40 4.71 39.55
CA VAL A 599 -7.65 4.19 39.00
C VAL A 599 -7.72 2.67 39.15
N TYR A 600 -6.64 1.95 38.84
CA TYR A 600 -6.56 0.48 39.01
C TYR A 600 -6.77 0.02 40.46
N LYS A 601 -6.33 0.80 41.46
CA LYS A 601 -6.54 0.45 42.88
C LYS A 601 -7.99 0.60 43.32
N VAL A 602 -8.70 1.58 42.77
CA VAL A 602 -10.06 1.95 43.20
C VAL A 602 -11.13 1.23 42.36
N HIS A 603 -10.87 0.98 41.09
CA HIS A 603 -11.84 0.41 40.16
C HIS A 603 -12.00 -1.11 40.34
N PRO A 604 -13.23 -1.66 40.31
CA PRO A 604 -13.44 -3.11 40.37
C PRO A 604 -12.80 -3.83 39.19
N THR A 605 -12.19 -4.98 39.46
CA THR A 605 -11.55 -5.85 38.45
C THR A 605 -12.57 -6.62 37.59
N GLU A 606 -13.85 -6.61 37.94
CA GLU A 606 -14.93 -7.26 37.19
C GLU A 606 -15.28 -6.53 35.88
N ASP A 607 -14.92 -5.25 35.76
CA ASP A 607 -15.18 -4.47 34.55
C ASP A 607 -14.12 -4.71 33.48
N GLU A 608 -14.32 -5.76 32.70
CA GLU A 608 -13.46 -6.13 31.57
C GLU A 608 -13.37 -5.04 30.48
N LEU A 609 -14.36 -4.14 30.36
CA LEU A 609 -14.38 -3.13 29.30
C LEU A 609 -13.39 -2.00 29.56
N SER A 610 -13.27 -1.54 30.81
CA SER A 610 -12.28 -0.53 31.19
C SER A 610 -10.89 -1.16 31.33
N MET A 611 -10.83 -2.40 31.83
CA MET A 611 -9.56 -3.12 32.05
C MET A 611 -8.78 -3.35 30.74
N GLN A 612 -9.45 -3.62 29.61
CA GLN A 612 -8.76 -3.79 28.32
C GLN A 612 -7.91 -2.57 27.93
N TYR A 613 -8.38 -1.34 28.21
CA TYR A 613 -7.64 -0.12 27.87
C TYR A 613 -6.63 0.23 28.96
N LEU A 614 -7.00 0.03 30.22
CA LEU A 614 -6.14 0.28 31.37
C LEU A 614 -4.84 -0.54 31.31
N VAL A 615 -4.94 -1.82 30.97
CA VAL A 615 -3.78 -2.74 30.86
C VAL A 615 -2.78 -2.23 29.82
N VAL A 616 -3.27 -1.82 28.64
CA VAL A 616 -2.41 -1.31 27.56
C VAL A 616 -1.78 0.02 27.95
N ALA A 617 -2.58 0.94 28.50
CA ALA A 617 -2.13 2.27 28.90
C ALA A 617 -1.02 2.21 29.95
N VAL A 618 -1.25 1.44 31.03
CA VAL A 618 -0.28 1.26 32.12
C VAL A 618 0.97 0.57 31.60
N SER A 619 0.85 -0.46 30.76
CA SER A 619 2.02 -1.16 30.20
C SER A 619 2.85 -0.25 29.30
N LYS A 620 2.21 0.58 28.45
CA LYS A 620 2.88 1.55 27.59
C LYS A 620 3.57 2.64 28.40
N ALA A 621 2.88 3.23 29.38
CA ALA A 621 3.45 4.25 30.25
C ALA A 621 4.63 3.71 31.08
N ALA A 622 4.48 2.50 31.64
CA ALA A 622 5.54 1.82 32.37
C ALA A 622 6.76 1.53 31.48
N ALA A 623 6.55 1.09 30.24
CA ALA A 623 7.62 0.86 29.27
C ALA A 623 8.46 2.14 29.00
N VAL A 624 7.80 3.29 28.86
CA VAL A 624 8.47 4.58 28.64
C VAL A 624 9.21 5.06 29.91
N VAL A 625 8.55 5.02 31.06
CA VAL A 625 9.07 5.55 32.33
C VAL A 625 10.18 4.67 32.93
N ALA A 626 10.15 3.35 32.74
CA ALA A 626 11.08 2.43 33.37
C ALA A 626 12.53 2.52 32.84
N MET A 627 12.74 2.93 31.59
CA MET A 627 14.09 3.18 31.05
C MET A 627 14.70 4.52 31.48
N LEU A 628 13.85 5.42 31.98
CA LEU A 628 14.17 6.81 32.30
C LEU A 628 14.60 7.04 33.76
N LYS A 629 14.40 6.05 34.62
CA LYS A 629 14.91 6.04 35.99
C LYS A 629 15.92 4.92 36.03
N ASP A 630 17.22 5.24 36.11
CA ASP A 630 18.32 4.32 36.49
C ASP A 630 18.15 3.72 37.91
N ARG A 631 16.93 3.76 38.45
CA ARG A 631 16.46 3.06 39.62
C ARG A 631 15.32 2.21 39.12
N LEU A 632 15.43 0.91 39.38
CA LEU A 632 14.38 -0.09 39.21
C LEU A 632 13.01 0.59 39.26
N PRO A 633 12.08 0.39 38.30
CA PRO A 633 10.68 0.63 38.62
C PRO A 633 10.46 -0.03 39.97
N ASP A 634 10.02 0.70 41.02
CA ASP A 634 9.88 0.14 42.37
C ASP A 634 9.44 -1.31 42.21
N ALA A 635 10.22 -2.31 42.65
CA ALA A 635 9.98 -3.70 42.22
C ALA A 635 8.51 -4.13 42.38
N SER A 636 7.82 -3.49 43.34
CA SER A 636 6.38 -3.54 43.56
C SER A 636 5.48 -3.10 42.38
N THR A 637 5.83 -2.07 41.61
CA THR A 637 5.09 -1.60 40.43
C THR A 637 5.30 -2.54 39.25
N ALA A 638 6.53 -3.01 39.03
CA ALA A 638 6.81 -4.05 38.03
C ALA A 638 6.02 -5.34 38.31
N GLU A 639 6.02 -5.81 39.57
CA GLU A 639 5.26 -6.98 40.00
C GLU A 639 3.74 -6.79 39.80
N LYS A 640 3.20 -5.61 40.13
CA LYS A 640 1.78 -5.28 39.90
C LYS A 640 1.42 -5.31 38.42
N VAL A 641 2.27 -4.77 37.54
CA VAL A 641 2.04 -4.76 36.08
C VAL A 641 2.07 -6.19 35.53
N VAL A 642 3.04 -7.02 35.93
CA VAL A 642 3.11 -8.42 35.50
C VAL A 642 1.89 -9.22 36.00
N LYS A 643 1.46 -9.01 37.25
CA LYS A 643 0.26 -9.66 37.80
C LYS A 643 -1.01 -9.24 37.07
N MET A 644 -1.13 -7.96 36.72
CA MET A 644 -2.23 -7.42 35.94
C MET A 644 -2.28 -8.07 34.54
N LEU A 645 -1.13 -8.24 33.89
CA LEU A 645 -1.03 -8.93 32.59
C LEU A 645 -1.40 -10.41 32.67
N ASP A 646 -0.89 -11.15 33.66
CA ASP A 646 -1.23 -12.59 33.85
C ASP A 646 -2.74 -12.78 34.07
N THR A 647 -3.36 -11.92 34.89
CA THR A 647 -4.82 -11.94 35.11
C THR A 647 -5.58 -11.68 33.80
N SER A 648 -5.14 -10.69 33.03
CA SER A 648 -5.80 -10.28 31.77
C SER A 648 -5.64 -11.31 30.65
N LEU A 649 -4.50 -12.01 30.57
CA LEU A 649 -4.27 -13.10 29.61
C LEU A 649 -5.19 -14.30 29.87
N ARG A 650 -5.56 -14.54 31.14
CA ARG A 650 -6.47 -15.60 31.57
C ARG A 650 -7.96 -15.23 31.51
N SER A 651 -8.29 -13.99 31.14
CA SER A 651 -9.68 -13.52 31.03
C SER A 651 -10.48 -14.30 29.98
N THR A 652 -11.80 -14.41 30.18
CA THR A 652 -12.73 -14.98 29.18
C THR A 652 -13.01 -13.98 28.04
N HIS A 653 -12.78 -12.69 28.27
CA HIS A 653 -13.02 -11.61 27.34
C HIS A 653 -11.87 -11.51 26.31
N VAL A 654 -12.17 -11.75 25.03
CA VAL A 654 -11.16 -11.77 23.95
C VAL A 654 -10.42 -10.43 23.79
N PRO A 655 -11.10 -9.26 23.76
CA PRO A 655 -10.42 -7.97 23.68
C PRO A 655 -9.44 -7.71 24.83
N SER A 656 -9.76 -8.11 26.06
CA SER A 656 -8.84 -8.01 27.21
C SER A 656 -7.56 -8.84 26.98
N ARG A 657 -7.69 -10.04 26.39
CA ARG A 657 -6.52 -10.85 26.00
C ARG A 657 -5.67 -10.19 24.91
N ILE A 658 -6.31 -9.58 23.89
CA ILE A 658 -5.61 -8.83 22.83
C ILE A 658 -4.86 -7.63 23.42
N ALA A 659 -5.53 -6.87 24.29
CA ALA A 659 -4.94 -5.76 25.03
C ALA A 659 -3.72 -6.19 25.87
N ALA A 660 -3.83 -7.28 26.61
CA ALA A 660 -2.72 -7.82 27.40
C ALA A 660 -1.52 -8.22 26.53
N LEU A 661 -1.76 -8.79 25.35
CA LEU A 661 -0.69 -9.08 24.39
C LEU A 661 -0.01 -7.81 23.88
N HIS A 662 -0.75 -6.77 23.50
CA HIS A 662 -0.15 -5.48 23.14
C HIS A 662 0.63 -4.83 24.29
N GLY A 663 0.11 -4.88 25.52
CA GLY A 663 0.81 -4.40 26.71
C GLY A 663 2.12 -5.16 26.95
N SER A 664 2.09 -6.48 26.77
CA SER A 664 3.28 -7.34 26.84
C SER A 664 4.32 -6.96 25.79
N LEU A 665 3.87 -6.65 24.56
CA LEU A 665 4.75 -6.23 23.47
C LEU A 665 5.48 -4.91 23.77
N PHE A 666 4.80 -3.92 24.35
CA PHE A 666 5.44 -2.66 24.75
C PHE A 666 6.50 -2.87 25.84
N LEU A 667 6.24 -3.73 26.82
CA LEU A 667 7.21 -4.03 27.89
C LEU A 667 8.42 -4.83 27.40
N LEU A 668 8.20 -5.77 26.47
CA LEU A 668 9.27 -6.52 25.81
C LEU A 668 10.09 -5.64 24.87
N GLU A 669 9.50 -4.60 24.28
CA GLU A 669 10.24 -3.58 23.52
C GLU A 669 11.14 -2.76 24.43
N ALA A 670 10.65 -2.36 25.60
CA ALA A 670 11.44 -1.61 26.56
C ALA A 670 12.65 -2.40 27.09
N ASN A 671 12.61 -3.74 27.06
CA ASN A 671 13.67 -4.63 27.55
C ASN A 671 14.07 -4.42 29.03
N ILE A 672 13.07 -4.35 29.91
CA ILE A 672 13.29 -4.25 31.37
C ILE A 672 13.60 -5.64 31.93
N ALA A 673 14.83 -5.87 32.38
CA ALA A 673 15.33 -7.20 32.77
C ALA A 673 14.51 -7.90 33.88
N GLU A 674 13.95 -7.18 34.85
CA GLU A 674 13.14 -7.77 35.93
C GLU A 674 11.77 -8.22 35.43
N VAL A 675 11.13 -7.38 34.61
CA VAL A 675 9.83 -7.66 34.01
C VAL A 675 9.94 -8.79 32.98
N SER A 676 10.98 -8.78 32.13
CA SER A 676 11.17 -9.80 31.10
C SER A 676 11.39 -11.19 31.71
N LYS A 677 12.19 -11.31 32.77
CA LYS A 677 12.43 -12.58 33.48
C LYS A 677 11.14 -13.23 34.01
N SER A 678 10.20 -12.44 34.53
CA SER A 678 8.92 -12.96 35.03
C SER A 678 7.87 -13.13 33.93
N LEU A 679 7.86 -12.25 32.92
CA LEU A 679 6.83 -12.22 31.88
C LEU A 679 7.06 -13.26 30.78
N VAL A 680 8.31 -13.49 30.36
CA VAL A 680 8.65 -14.42 29.26
C VAL A 680 8.11 -15.84 29.53
N PRO A 681 8.29 -16.45 30.72
CA PRO A 681 7.73 -17.79 31.01
C PRO A 681 6.19 -17.84 30.98
N ILE A 682 5.52 -16.77 31.43
CA ILE A 682 4.05 -16.68 31.41
C ILE A 682 3.55 -16.63 29.96
N LEU A 683 4.22 -15.83 29.12
CA LEU A 683 3.87 -15.70 27.71
C LEU A 683 4.14 -16.99 26.93
N THR A 684 5.28 -17.65 27.12
CA THR A 684 5.59 -18.87 26.37
C THR A 684 4.58 -19.99 26.63
N ASP A 685 4.18 -20.22 27.89
CA ASP A 685 3.14 -21.18 28.26
C ASP A 685 1.77 -20.80 27.66
N TYR A 686 1.40 -19.51 27.76
CA TYR A 686 0.15 -19.00 27.19
C TYR A 686 0.09 -19.16 25.66
N LEU A 687 1.15 -18.77 24.96
CA LEU A 687 1.24 -18.83 23.50
C LEU A 687 1.19 -20.27 23.00
N LEU A 688 1.93 -21.21 23.62
CA LEU A 688 1.89 -22.62 23.24
C LEU A 688 0.48 -23.19 23.36
N LYS A 689 -0.21 -22.97 24.49
CA LYS A 689 -1.57 -23.46 24.72
C LYS A 689 -2.57 -22.90 23.71
N ASN A 690 -2.52 -21.59 23.44
CA ASN A 690 -3.48 -20.94 22.55
C ASN A 690 -3.21 -21.24 21.06
N ILE A 691 -1.94 -21.28 20.63
CA ILE A 691 -1.60 -21.60 19.23
C ILE A 691 -1.93 -23.08 18.94
N GLN A 692 -1.63 -24.00 19.85
CA GLN A 692 -1.97 -25.42 19.68
C GLN A 692 -3.48 -25.65 19.65
N SER A 693 -4.25 -25.05 20.57
CA SER A 693 -5.71 -25.20 20.60
C SER A 693 -6.40 -24.56 19.40
N GLN A 694 -5.99 -23.36 18.98
CA GLN A 694 -6.58 -22.67 17.84
C GLN A 694 -6.21 -23.29 16.48
N SER A 695 -5.16 -24.11 16.42
CA SER A 695 -4.85 -24.93 15.25
C SER A 695 -5.91 -26.00 14.95
N GLN A 696 -6.82 -26.29 15.90
CA GLN A 696 -7.86 -27.30 15.76
C GLN A 696 -9.24 -26.73 15.42
N LEU A 697 -9.47 -25.43 15.64
CA LEU A 697 -10.77 -24.77 15.47
C LEU A 697 -10.83 -23.95 14.15
N PRO A 698 -11.95 -24.01 13.40
CA PRO A 698 -12.12 -23.28 12.14
C PRO A 698 -12.52 -21.80 12.31
N VAL A 699 -13.07 -21.42 13.47
CA VAL A 699 -13.47 -20.03 13.77
C VAL A 699 -12.57 -19.48 14.87
N SER A 700 -11.55 -18.71 14.51
CA SER A 700 -10.76 -17.92 15.45
C SER A 700 -10.85 -16.45 15.07
N ASN A 701 -10.78 -15.56 16.06
CA ASN A 701 -10.73 -14.12 15.83
C ASN A 701 -9.40 -13.76 15.15
N GLU A 702 -9.47 -13.23 13.92
CA GLU A 702 -8.32 -12.89 13.10
C GLU A 702 -7.35 -11.94 13.80
N ARG A 703 -7.86 -10.87 14.45
CA ARG A 703 -7.03 -9.89 15.17
C ARG A 703 -6.27 -10.51 16.34
N GLN A 704 -6.92 -11.43 17.07
CA GLN A 704 -6.27 -12.15 18.17
C GLN A 704 -5.15 -13.04 17.63
N MET A 705 -5.39 -13.77 16.55
CA MET A 705 -4.41 -14.64 15.93
C MET A 705 -3.19 -13.86 15.41
N LEU A 706 -3.40 -12.73 14.75
CA LEU A 706 -2.34 -11.84 14.28
C LEU A 706 -1.47 -11.34 15.44
N THR A 707 -2.10 -10.89 16.54
CA THR A 707 -1.38 -10.40 17.73
C THR A 707 -0.59 -11.53 18.41
N LEU A 708 -1.17 -12.73 18.51
CA LEU A 708 -0.48 -13.91 19.06
C LEU A 708 0.79 -14.24 18.25
N TRP A 709 0.70 -14.29 16.93
CA TRP A 709 1.87 -14.56 16.08
C TRP A 709 2.91 -13.44 16.16
N ALA A 710 2.49 -12.17 16.16
CA ALA A 710 3.40 -11.04 16.32
C ALA A 710 4.17 -11.14 17.66
N THR A 711 3.51 -11.50 18.76
CA THR A 711 4.18 -11.70 20.06
C THR A 711 5.16 -12.87 20.04
N ALA A 712 4.80 -13.99 19.40
CA ALA A 712 5.66 -15.16 19.32
C ALA A 712 6.91 -14.91 18.49
N PHE A 713 6.79 -14.24 17.33
CA PHE A 713 7.94 -13.90 16.50
C PHE A 713 8.86 -12.88 17.17
N TYR A 714 8.30 -11.88 17.86
CA TYR A 714 9.10 -10.89 18.59
C TYR A 714 9.93 -11.53 19.72
N LEU A 715 9.36 -12.50 20.45
CA LEU A 715 10.07 -13.28 21.47
C LEU A 715 11.20 -14.12 20.87
N LEU A 716 10.96 -14.79 19.75
CA LEU A 716 11.98 -15.61 19.07
C LEU A 716 13.12 -14.77 18.50
N GLU A 717 12.85 -13.53 18.07
CA GLU A 717 13.88 -12.65 17.52
C GLU A 717 14.76 -12.04 18.62
N ASN A 718 14.15 -11.49 19.68
CA ASN A 718 14.88 -10.68 20.66
C ASN A 718 15.24 -11.43 21.96
N TYR A 719 14.47 -12.44 22.34
CA TYR A 719 14.62 -13.19 23.61
C TYR A 719 14.99 -14.65 23.38
N TYR A 720 15.61 -14.99 22.24
CA TYR A 720 15.94 -16.37 21.90
C TYR A 720 16.79 -17.07 22.96
N MET A 721 17.76 -16.37 23.56
CA MET A 721 18.65 -16.95 24.58
C MET A 721 17.90 -17.42 25.83
N ASP A 722 16.86 -16.69 26.26
CA ASP A 722 16.05 -17.05 27.43
C ASP A 722 15.07 -18.20 27.14
N VAL A 723 14.77 -18.42 25.85
CA VAL A 723 13.73 -19.37 25.39
C VAL A 723 14.34 -20.64 24.80
N ARG A 724 15.61 -20.61 24.38
CA ARG A 724 16.30 -21.72 23.68
C ARG A 724 16.26 -23.04 24.44
N ASP A 725 16.37 -22.99 25.76
CA ASP A 725 16.38 -24.19 26.63
C ASP A 725 14.98 -24.76 26.90
N THR A 726 13.93 -24.08 26.42
CA THR A 726 12.55 -24.57 26.51
C THR A 726 12.13 -25.24 25.19
N ASP A 727 11.14 -26.15 25.24
CA ASP A 727 10.57 -26.76 24.03
C ASP A 727 9.82 -25.75 23.13
N PHE A 728 9.78 -24.47 23.50
CA PHE A 728 8.99 -23.44 22.85
C PHE A 728 9.34 -23.22 21.36
N PRO A 729 10.61 -23.03 20.93
CA PRO A 729 10.92 -22.79 19.52
C PRO A 729 10.55 -23.99 18.63
N ALA A 730 10.90 -25.21 19.07
CA ALA A 730 10.60 -26.44 18.35
C ALA A 730 9.09 -26.70 18.27
N GLN A 731 8.35 -26.53 19.37
CA GLN A 731 6.90 -26.68 19.40
C GLN A 731 6.17 -25.57 18.64
N LEU A 732 6.69 -24.34 18.61
CA LEU A 732 6.12 -23.25 17.82
C LEU A 732 6.35 -23.48 16.33
N LEU A 733 7.54 -23.90 15.90
CA LEU A 733 7.83 -24.29 14.52
C LEU A 733 7.01 -25.52 14.10
N GLN A 734 6.83 -26.49 14.99
CA GLN A 734 5.93 -27.63 14.76
C GLN A 734 4.44 -27.23 14.76
N ALA A 735 4.04 -26.23 15.56
CA ALA A 735 2.69 -25.70 15.55
C ALA A 735 2.42 -24.83 14.33
N ASN A 736 3.41 -24.09 13.82
CA ASN A 736 3.42 -23.45 12.50
C ASN A 736 3.19 -24.50 11.41
N MET A 737 3.98 -25.57 11.44
CA MET A 737 3.85 -26.73 10.55
C MET A 737 2.47 -27.38 10.67
N SER A 738 1.90 -27.54 11.86
CA SER A 738 0.57 -28.12 12.08
C SER A 738 -0.55 -27.18 11.63
N CYS A 739 -0.47 -25.89 11.95
CA CYS A 739 -1.43 -24.88 11.56
C CYS A 739 -1.45 -24.69 10.04
N ILE A 740 -0.29 -24.75 9.38
CA ILE A 740 -0.16 -24.64 7.93
C ILE A 740 -0.47 -25.98 7.26
N LEU A 741 0.29 -27.05 7.52
CA LEU A 741 0.18 -28.32 6.80
C LEU A 741 -0.94 -29.24 7.30
N LYS A 742 -1.24 -29.35 8.61
CA LYS A 742 -2.36 -30.20 9.04
C LYS A 742 -3.70 -29.60 8.66
N LYS A 743 -3.92 -28.27 8.70
CA LYS A 743 -5.16 -27.65 8.16
C LYS A 743 -5.24 -27.70 6.63
N LEU A 744 -4.10 -27.61 5.93
CA LEU A 744 -4.05 -27.85 4.48
C LEU A 744 -4.31 -29.34 4.13
N GLY A 745 -3.88 -30.29 4.97
CA GLY A 745 -3.98 -31.74 4.76
C GLY A 745 -5.25 -32.41 5.30
N PHE A 746 -5.91 -31.88 6.35
CA PHE A 746 -7.14 -32.46 6.93
C PHE A 746 -8.33 -32.42 5.97
N MET A 747 -8.24 -31.65 4.89
CA MET A 747 -9.21 -31.66 3.81
C MET A 747 -9.18 -32.97 2.99
N HIS A 748 -8.16 -33.82 3.15
CA HIS A 748 -8.07 -35.11 2.46
C HIS A 748 -8.88 -36.23 3.14
N MET A 749 -9.09 -36.20 4.47
CA MET A 749 -9.87 -37.26 5.13
C MET A 749 -11.39 -36.99 5.12
N ARG A 750 -11.84 -35.76 4.85
CA ARG A 750 -13.27 -35.40 4.82
C ARG A 750 -13.87 -35.30 3.40
N LYS A 751 -13.06 -35.39 2.35
CA LYS A 751 -13.52 -35.38 0.94
C LYS A 751 -13.95 -36.76 0.40
N LEU A 752 -14.17 -37.74 1.28
CA LEU A 752 -14.89 -38.99 0.98
C LEU A 752 -16.34 -38.97 1.51
N SER A 753 -16.91 -37.81 1.88
CA SER A 753 -18.35 -37.67 2.05
C SER A 753 -18.88 -36.58 1.15
N VAL A 754 -19.46 -37.05 0.05
CA VAL A 754 -20.29 -36.35 -0.91
C VAL A 754 -21.46 -35.63 -0.23
N LEU A 755 -21.90 -34.54 -0.91
CA LEU A 755 -23.13 -33.75 -0.77
C LEU A 755 -23.05 -32.42 0.01
N VAL A 756 -23.64 -31.41 -0.64
CA VAL A 756 -23.91 -30.02 -0.21
C VAL A 756 -22.89 -28.98 -0.68
N SER A 757 -23.15 -28.53 -1.91
CA SER A 757 -23.03 -27.19 -2.47
C SER A 757 -22.66 -26.02 -1.54
N SER A 758 -21.81 -25.13 -2.09
CA SER A 758 -21.64 -23.70 -1.77
C SER A 758 -21.15 -23.30 -0.37
N SER A 759 -19.87 -23.52 -0.09
CA SER A 759 -18.98 -22.55 0.59
C SER A 759 -17.57 -23.14 0.68
N SER A 760 -16.59 -22.50 0.02
CA SER A 760 -15.18 -22.79 0.25
C SER A 760 -14.76 -22.13 1.57
N GLU A 761 -15.05 -22.75 2.70
CA GLU A 761 -14.53 -22.25 3.99
C GLU A 761 -13.07 -22.67 4.14
N GLU A 762 -12.18 -21.76 3.74
CA GLU A 762 -10.76 -21.82 4.05
C GLU A 762 -10.57 -21.66 5.57
N SER A 763 -9.94 -22.63 6.24
CA SER A 763 -9.86 -22.71 7.70
C SER A 763 -8.84 -21.75 8.36
N VAL A 764 -8.13 -20.94 7.56
CA VAL A 764 -7.19 -19.90 8.00
C VAL A 764 -7.37 -18.68 7.09
N SER A 765 -7.61 -17.51 7.69
CA SER A 765 -7.70 -16.25 6.93
C SER A 765 -6.40 -15.98 6.16
N THR A 766 -6.50 -15.35 5.00
CA THR A 766 -5.34 -14.96 4.20
C THR A 766 -4.40 -14.01 4.95
N ALA A 767 -4.91 -13.06 5.75
CA ALA A 767 -4.05 -12.11 6.47
C ALA A 767 -3.15 -12.84 7.49
N VAL A 768 -3.71 -13.78 8.25
CA VAL A 768 -2.96 -14.62 9.19
C VAL A 768 -1.89 -15.45 8.47
N TYR A 769 -2.21 -16.03 7.32
CA TYR A 769 -1.24 -16.78 6.53
C TYR A 769 -0.07 -15.89 6.07
N LEU A 770 -0.36 -14.68 5.59
CA LEU A 770 0.67 -13.73 5.15
C LEU A 770 1.55 -13.27 6.32
N ALA A 771 0.95 -12.99 7.49
CA ALA A 771 1.68 -12.60 8.70
C ALA A 771 2.65 -13.70 9.17
N ILE A 772 2.22 -14.96 9.15
CA ILE A 772 3.08 -16.10 9.51
C ILE A 772 4.26 -16.22 8.55
N PHE A 773 4.03 -16.14 7.24
CA PHE A 773 5.11 -16.23 6.25
C PHE A 773 6.09 -15.05 6.37
N LYS A 774 5.60 -13.82 6.55
CA LYS A 774 6.46 -12.66 6.80
C LYS A 774 7.28 -12.79 8.08
N GLY A 775 6.68 -13.30 9.17
CA GLY A 775 7.38 -13.58 10.42
C GLY A 775 8.49 -14.63 10.27
N LEU A 776 8.23 -15.71 9.53
CA LEU A 776 9.24 -16.73 9.21
C LEU A 776 10.37 -16.20 8.33
N GLU A 777 10.04 -15.39 7.32
CA GLU A 777 11.03 -14.69 6.50
C GLU A 777 11.92 -13.81 7.38
N ARG A 778 11.33 -13.05 8.31
CA ARG A 778 12.07 -12.17 9.22
C ARG A 778 13.04 -12.94 10.13
N LEU A 779 12.56 -13.99 10.81
CA LEU A 779 13.39 -14.82 11.69
C LEU A 779 14.58 -15.47 10.97
N LEU A 780 14.39 -15.84 9.70
CA LEU A 780 15.47 -16.40 8.89
C LEU A 780 16.54 -15.34 8.58
N LEU A 781 16.12 -14.11 8.26
CA LEU A 781 17.03 -13.03 7.88
C LEU A 781 17.76 -12.39 9.07
N THR A 782 17.26 -12.57 10.30
CA THR A 782 17.93 -12.11 11.53
C THR A 782 19.02 -13.08 12.01
N ASP A 783 19.09 -14.30 11.45
CA ASP A 783 20.09 -15.33 11.76
C ASP A 783 20.16 -15.71 13.26
N VAL A 784 19.03 -15.62 13.96
CA VAL A 784 18.91 -15.95 15.40
C VAL A 784 18.66 -17.46 15.62
N LEU A 785 18.12 -18.15 14.61
CA LEU A 785 17.70 -19.55 14.69
C LEU A 785 18.88 -20.52 14.61
N THR A 786 18.71 -21.72 15.17
CA THR A 786 19.66 -22.82 14.95
C THR A 786 19.55 -23.37 13.52
N ALA A 787 20.61 -24.01 13.03
CA ALA A 787 20.62 -24.63 11.70
C ALA A 787 19.47 -25.66 11.51
N GLN A 788 19.13 -26.42 12.56
CA GLN A 788 18.03 -27.40 12.53
C GLN A 788 16.68 -26.72 12.35
N ASP A 789 16.44 -25.63 13.09
CA ASP A 789 15.20 -24.85 12.98
C ASP A 789 15.07 -24.18 11.60
N ALA A 790 16.19 -23.68 11.05
CA ALA A 790 16.24 -23.09 9.72
C ALA A 790 15.91 -24.12 8.62
N GLU A 791 16.43 -25.35 8.72
CA GLU A 791 16.12 -26.44 7.77
C GLU A 791 14.62 -26.79 7.76
N VAL A 792 13.97 -26.75 8.92
CA VAL A 792 12.51 -26.98 9.03
C VAL A 792 11.72 -25.91 8.27
N ILE A 793 12.14 -24.63 8.34
CA ILE A 793 11.53 -23.53 7.59
C ILE A 793 11.78 -23.68 6.08
N VAL A 794 12.98 -24.08 5.69
CA VAL A 794 13.31 -24.36 4.28
C VAL A 794 12.43 -25.48 3.74
N LYS A 795 12.28 -26.58 4.48
CA LYS A 795 11.39 -27.69 4.11
C LYS A 795 9.93 -27.25 4.01
N LEU A 796 9.46 -26.42 4.94
CA LEU A 796 8.13 -25.80 4.90
C LEU A 796 7.87 -25.00 3.63
N SER A 797 8.84 -24.19 3.19
CA SER A 797 8.71 -23.36 1.99
C SER A 797 8.47 -24.22 0.74
N VAL A 798 9.23 -25.32 0.66
CA VAL A 798 9.16 -26.30 -0.43
C VAL A 798 7.85 -27.07 -0.33
N ASP A 799 7.54 -27.66 0.82
CA ASP A 799 6.31 -28.43 1.06
C ASP A 799 5.05 -27.57 0.81
N SER A 800 5.04 -26.28 1.17
CA SER A 800 3.91 -25.39 0.88
C SER A 800 3.68 -25.18 -0.62
N LEU A 801 4.79 -25.08 -1.38
CA LEU A 801 4.76 -24.92 -2.83
C LEU A 801 4.41 -26.23 -3.54
N TYR A 802 4.86 -27.38 -3.01
CA TYR A 802 4.50 -28.73 -3.45
C TYR A 802 3.05 -29.09 -3.12
N VAL A 803 2.53 -28.75 -1.94
CA VAL A 803 1.11 -28.93 -1.60
C VAL A 803 0.22 -28.06 -2.51
N SER A 804 0.74 -26.92 -2.96
CA SER A 804 0.11 -26.09 -4.01
C SER A 804 0.26 -26.69 -5.42
N ARG A 805 1.13 -27.68 -5.63
CA ARG A 805 1.38 -28.39 -6.91
C ARG A 805 0.33 -29.48 -7.20
N ASP A 806 -0.16 -30.16 -6.16
CA ASP A 806 -1.08 -31.31 -6.28
C ASP A 806 -2.57 -30.94 -6.24
N ARG A 807 -2.91 -29.70 -5.82
CA ARG A 807 -4.27 -29.20 -5.93
C ARG A 807 -4.51 -28.61 -7.32
N LEU A 808 -5.43 -29.22 -8.06
CA LEU A 808 -6.09 -28.65 -9.22
C LEU A 808 -6.60 -27.23 -8.87
N CYS A 809 -5.87 -26.21 -9.32
CA CYS A 809 -6.25 -24.79 -9.48
C CYS A 809 -6.82 -24.00 -8.26
N LEU A 810 -6.84 -24.52 -7.03
CA LEU A 810 -7.60 -23.91 -5.92
C LEU A 810 -6.76 -23.25 -4.80
N SER A 811 -5.46 -23.01 -4.96
CA SER A 811 -4.72 -22.14 -4.03
C SER A 811 -4.85 -20.68 -4.48
N SER A 812 -5.26 -19.78 -3.57
CA SER A 812 -5.32 -18.34 -3.85
C SER A 812 -3.94 -17.81 -4.27
N PRO A 813 -3.86 -16.93 -5.29
CA PRO A 813 -2.59 -16.44 -5.83
C PRO A 813 -1.75 -15.69 -4.78
N GLN A 814 -2.39 -15.05 -3.81
CA GLN A 814 -1.73 -14.37 -2.69
C GLN A 814 -0.90 -15.35 -1.83
N ARG A 815 -1.43 -16.54 -1.53
CA ARG A 815 -0.71 -17.54 -0.73
C ARG A 815 0.48 -18.13 -1.50
N ALA A 816 0.30 -18.40 -2.80
CA ALA A 816 1.38 -18.91 -3.65
C ALA A 816 2.55 -17.91 -3.77
N LEU A 817 2.25 -16.61 -3.91
CA LEU A 817 3.27 -15.57 -3.96
C LEU A 817 4.00 -15.39 -2.63
N ALA A 818 3.31 -15.51 -1.48
CA ALA A 818 3.97 -15.48 -0.19
C ALA A 818 4.90 -16.69 0.03
N ALA A 819 4.48 -17.89 -0.38
CA ALA A 819 5.34 -19.08 -0.34
C ALA A 819 6.56 -18.94 -1.28
N LEU A 820 6.38 -18.34 -2.45
CA LEU A 820 7.47 -18.00 -3.37
C LEU A 820 8.46 -17.01 -2.73
N GLY A 821 7.95 -16.01 -2.03
CA GLY A 821 8.76 -15.06 -1.26
C GLY A 821 9.66 -15.78 -0.26
N LEU A 822 9.09 -16.68 0.56
CA LEU A 822 9.82 -17.44 1.56
C LEU A 822 10.85 -18.37 0.92
N LEU A 823 10.54 -18.99 -0.22
CA LEU A 823 11.52 -19.81 -0.94
C LEU A 823 12.75 -18.98 -1.37
N PHE A 824 12.53 -17.75 -1.84
CA PHE A 824 13.65 -16.86 -2.18
C PHE A 824 14.44 -16.46 -0.93
N THR A 825 13.81 -16.07 0.18
CA THR A 825 14.55 -15.75 1.40
C THR A 825 15.35 -16.96 1.90
N CYS A 826 14.76 -18.17 1.92
CA CYS A 826 15.44 -19.43 2.23
C CYS A 826 16.71 -19.65 1.40
N MET A 827 16.65 -19.38 0.10
CA MET A 827 17.80 -19.57 -0.79
C MET A 827 18.87 -18.49 -0.67
N TYR A 828 18.48 -17.23 -0.41
CA TYR A 828 19.44 -16.14 -0.25
C TYR A 828 20.06 -16.07 1.16
N SER A 829 19.37 -16.57 2.18
CA SER A 829 19.90 -16.65 3.56
C SER A 829 20.91 -17.79 3.72
N GLY A 830 20.64 -18.96 3.14
CA GLY A 830 21.58 -20.10 3.17
C GLY A 830 22.94 -19.80 2.52
N LYS A 831 23.06 -18.72 1.74
CA LYS A 831 24.30 -18.22 1.14
C LYS A 831 25.27 -17.57 2.14
N GLN A 832 24.90 -17.35 3.41
CA GLN A 832 25.84 -16.84 4.42
C GLN A 832 26.94 -17.85 4.78
N TYR A 833 26.68 -19.15 4.63
CA TYR A 833 27.64 -20.21 4.96
C TYR A 833 28.49 -20.65 3.76
N ASP A 834 28.02 -20.43 2.52
CA ASP A 834 28.77 -20.75 1.29
C ASP A 834 29.29 -19.48 0.61
N GLY A 835 30.61 -19.26 0.70
CA GLY A 835 31.35 -18.10 0.22
C GLY A 835 31.28 -17.83 -1.29
N TYR A 836 30.13 -17.40 -1.80
CA TYR A 836 29.92 -16.99 -3.18
C TYR A 836 29.64 -15.48 -3.28
N SER A 837 30.72 -14.69 -3.28
CA SER A 837 30.70 -13.32 -3.81
C SER A 837 31.67 -13.27 -4.98
N PRO A 838 31.22 -13.12 -6.24
CA PRO A 838 32.13 -12.84 -7.34
C PRO A 838 32.63 -11.42 -7.12
N ARG A 839 33.81 -11.27 -6.49
CA ARG A 839 34.49 -9.97 -6.38
C ARG A 839 34.54 -9.33 -7.78
N PRO A 840 34.30 -8.02 -7.93
CA PRO A 840 34.77 -7.32 -9.12
C PRO A 840 36.30 -7.49 -9.14
N ARG A 841 36.85 -8.00 -10.25
CA ARG A 841 38.29 -7.98 -10.51
C ARG A 841 38.73 -6.53 -10.69
N ASP A 842 38.98 -5.82 -9.60
CA ASP A 842 39.72 -4.56 -9.61
C ASP A 842 40.45 -4.42 -8.26
N GLN A 843 41.62 -5.08 -8.18
CA GLN A 843 42.79 -4.71 -7.36
C GLN A 843 43.85 -5.80 -7.56
N GLY A 844 44.92 -5.46 -8.29
CA GLY A 844 46.06 -6.34 -8.46
C GLY A 844 46.93 -6.37 -7.21
N ALA A 845 47.17 -7.58 -6.67
CA ALA A 845 48.28 -7.91 -5.78
C ALA A 845 48.25 -9.41 -5.40
N PHE A 846 49.22 -10.18 -5.91
CA PHE A 846 49.78 -11.47 -5.41
C PHE A 846 48.79 -12.65 -5.17
N ASN A 847 48.85 -13.84 -5.80
CA ASN A 847 49.91 -14.63 -6.40
C ASN A 847 49.38 -15.41 -7.63
N MET A 848 50.27 -15.69 -8.58
CA MET A 848 50.06 -16.59 -9.71
C MET A 848 50.17 -18.06 -9.26
N ASP A 849 49.47 -18.93 -9.98
CA ASP A 849 49.50 -20.42 -9.93
C ASP A 849 48.45 -21.11 -9.04
N GLU A 850 47.18 -21.12 -9.47
CA GLU A 850 46.27 -22.29 -9.52
C GLU A 850 44.85 -21.88 -10.01
N PRO A 851 44.24 -22.57 -11.00
CA PRO A 851 42.82 -22.40 -11.31
C PRO A 851 41.99 -23.22 -10.31
N GLN A 852 41.78 -22.70 -9.11
CA GLN A 852 40.80 -23.28 -8.19
C GLN A 852 39.39 -22.95 -8.72
N ASN A 853 38.88 -23.85 -9.55
CA ASN A 853 37.46 -24.15 -9.58
C ASN A 853 37.05 -24.42 -8.14
N LEU A 854 36.46 -23.43 -7.46
CA LEU A 854 35.71 -23.67 -6.22
C LEU A 854 34.63 -24.68 -6.59
N LEU A 855 34.87 -25.95 -6.25
CA LEU A 855 33.95 -27.05 -6.41
C LEU A 855 32.68 -26.70 -5.64
N GLN A 856 31.65 -26.29 -6.36
CA GLN A 856 30.30 -26.21 -5.85
C GLN A 856 29.90 -27.61 -5.42
N ASP A 857 29.54 -27.80 -4.14
CA ASP A 857 29.15 -29.11 -3.64
C ASP A 857 27.99 -29.65 -4.51
N PRO A 858 28.17 -30.76 -5.25
CA PRO A 858 27.18 -31.25 -6.20
C PRO A 858 25.81 -31.49 -5.55
N GLU A 859 25.77 -31.83 -4.26
CA GLU A 859 24.52 -32.02 -3.52
C GLU A 859 23.74 -30.71 -3.34
N SER A 860 24.43 -29.62 -3.03
CA SER A 860 23.83 -28.28 -2.90
C SER A 860 23.22 -27.80 -4.22
N LEU A 861 23.89 -28.10 -5.36
CA LEU A 861 23.43 -27.71 -6.69
C LEU A 861 22.23 -28.54 -7.14
N ILE A 862 22.17 -29.83 -6.78
CA ILE A 862 21.00 -30.69 -7.02
C ILE A 862 19.78 -30.14 -6.28
N VAL A 863 19.91 -29.81 -4.99
CA VAL A 863 18.81 -29.26 -4.18
C VAL A 863 18.36 -27.90 -4.72
N ALA A 864 19.30 -27.04 -5.12
CA ALA A 864 18.98 -25.76 -5.74
C ALA A 864 18.24 -25.94 -7.08
N MET A 865 18.68 -26.90 -7.90
CA MET A 865 18.04 -27.21 -9.19
C MET A 865 16.63 -27.78 -8.98
N GLU A 866 16.42 -28.61 -7.96
CA GLU A 866 15.08 -29.09 -7.58
C GLU A 866 14.15 -27.91 -7.30
N ARG A 867 14.59 -26.93 -6.50
CA ARG A 867 13.81 -25.70 -6.20
C ARG A 867 13.50 -24.89 -7.47
N VAL A 868 14.45 -24.75 -8.39
CA VAL A 868 14.22 -24.12 -9.71
C VAL A 868 13.18 -24.88 -10.52
N THR A 869 13.21 -26.21 -10.50
CA THR A 869 12.21 -27.00 -11.25
C THR A 869 10.79 -26.75 -10.74
N VAL A 870 10.62 -26.53 -9.43
CA VAL A 870 9.33 -26.14 -8.86
C VAL A 870 8.84 -24.80 -9.44
N LEU A 871 9.72 -23.81 -9.65
CA LEU A 871 9.36 -22.53 -10.26
C LEU A 871 8.84 -22.71 -11.70
N PHE A 872 9.52 -23.53 -12.52
CA PHE A 872 9.07 -23.82 -13.88
C PHE A 872 7.75 -24.59 -13.93
N ASP A 873 7.54 -25.52 -13.00
CA ASP A 873 6.27 -26.23 -12.85
C ASP A 873 5.12 -25.29 -12.44
N ARG A 874 5.40 -24.30 -11.58
CA ARG A 874 4.42 -23.25 -11.23
C ARG A 874 4.09 -22.36 -12.42
N ILE A 875 5.04 -22.06 -13.31
CA ILE A 875 4.71 -21.32 -14.56
C ILE A 875 3.73 -22.13 -15.42
N LYS A 876 3.88 -23.46 -15.50
CA LYS A 876 2.99 -24.32 -16.29
C LYS A 876 1.59 -24.48 -15.69
N LYS A 877 1.49 -24.57 -14.36
CA LYS A 877 0.23 -24.90 -13.66
C LYS A 877 -0.47 -23.70 -13.01
N GLY A 878 0.25 -22.60 -12.81
CA GLY A 878 -0.23 -21.41 -12.11
C GLY A 878 -1.09 -20.48 -12.95
N TYR A 879 -1.71 -19.51 -12.28
CA TYR A 879 -2.49 -18.47 -12.95
C TYR A 879 -1.60 -17.60 -13.85
N PRO A 880 -2.14 -17.01 -14.94
CA PRO A 880 -1.35 -16.15 -15.84
C PRO A 880 -0.65 -14.99 -15.12
N TYR A 881 -1.28 -14.48 -14.05
CA TYR A 881 -0.70 -13.45 -13.19
C TYR A 881 0.52 -13.95 -12.42
N GLU A 882 0.42 -15.09 -11.75
CA GLU A 882 1.52 -15.71 -11.00
C GLU A 882 2.71 -16.03 -11.93
N ALA A 883 2.43 -16.63 -13.09
CA ALA A 883 3.43 -16.92 -14.11
C ALA A 883 4.17 -15.66 -14.58
N ARG A 884 3.47 -14.53 -14.71
CA ARG A 884 4.07 -13.23 -15.06
C ARG A 884 5.05 -12.74 -14.00
N VAL A 885 4.72 -12.88 -12.71
CA VAL A 885 5.62 -12.48 -11.61
C VAL A 885 6.85 -13.37 -11.56
N ILE A 886 6.66 -14.69 -11.62
CA ILE A 886 7.77 -15.66 -11.58
C ILE A 886 8.74 -15.39 -12.75
N THR A 887 8.23 -15.19 -13.96
CA THR A 887 9.08 -14.96 -15.15
C THR A 887 9.80 -13.61 -15.17
N GLN A 888 9.35 -12.62 -14.39
CA GLN A 888 10.09 -11.36 -14.20
C GLN A 888 11.30 -11.54 -13.27
N VAL A 889 11.17 -12.37 -12.24
CA VAL A 889 12.20 -12.60 -11.22
C VAL A 889 13.23 -13.65 -11.66
N LEU A 890 12.77 -14.66 -12.40
CA LEU A 890 13.55 -15.86 -12.73
C LEU A 890 14.91 -15.58 -13.39
N PRO A 891 15.08 -14.63 -14.34
CA PRO A 891 16.37 -14.40 -14.99
C PRO A 891 17.47 -13.88 -14.06
N ALA A 892 17.13 -12.93 -13.17
CA ALA A 892 18.06 -12.42 -12.16
C ALA A 892 18.43 -13.53 -11.16
N PHE A 893 17.43 -14.30 -10.74
CA PHE A 893 17.62 -15.43 -9.85
C PHE A 893 18.52 -16.53 -10.43
N LEU A 894 18.28 -16.96 -11.68
CA LEU A 894 19.09 -17.99 -12.32
C LEU A 894 20.56 -17.57 -12.44
N ALA A 895 20.81 -16.32 -12.83
CA ALA A 895 22.16 -15.76 -12.94
C ALA A 895 22.91 -15.68 -11.59
N ASP A 896 22.18 -15.68 -10.46
CA ASP A 896 22.77 -15.59 -9.12
C ASP A 896 23.16 -16.94 -8.51
N PHE A 897 22.63 -18.07 -8.99
CA PHE A 897 22.82 -19.39 -8.37
C PHE A 897 23.49 -20.43 -9.27
N PHE A 898 23.38 -20.30 -10.59
CA PHE A 898 23.81 -21.35 -11.52
C PHE A 898 24.79 -20.82 -12.57
N PRO A 899 25.70 -21.67 -13.07
CA PRO A 899 26.50 -21.34 -14.23
C PRO A 899 25.62 -21.25 -15.49
N ALA A 900 26.08 -20.48 -16.48
CA ALA A 900 25.34 -20.24 -17.72
C ALA A 900 24.91 -21.53 -18.45
N GLN A 901 25.71 -22.60 -18.38
CA GLN A 901 25.46 -23.85 -19.10
C GLN A 901 24.18 -24.57 -18.60
N ASP A 902 24.00 -24.67 -17.28
CA ASP A 902 22.85 -25.35 -16.68
C ASP A 902 21.56 -24.56 -16.89
N ILE A 903 21.66 -23.23 -16.81
CA ILE A 903 20.56 -22.31 -17.07
C ILE A 903 20.04 -22.49 -18.50
N MET A 904 20.96 -22.53 -19.47
CA MET A 904 20.62 -22.58 -20.90
C MET A 904 19.85 -23.85 -21.27
N ASN A 905 20.33 -25.02 -20.84
CA ASN A 905 19.67 -26.29 -21.14
C ASN A 905 18.22 -26.31 -20.59
N LYS A 906 18.04 -25.86 -19.35
CA LYS A 906 16.72 -25.85 -18.70
C LYS A 906 15.77 -24.83 -19.34
N VAL A 907 16.21 -23.58 -19.50
CA VAL A 907 15.35 -22.51 -20.06
C VAL A 907 14.96 -22.80 -21.52
N ILE A 908 15.89 -23.28 -22.34
CA ILE A 908 15.61 -23.65 -23.74
C ILE A 908 14.66 -24.85 -23.80
N GLY A 909 14.88 -25.88 -22.97
CA GLY A 909 13.99 -27.04 -22.89
C GLY A 909 12.55 -26.65 -22.50
N GLU A 910 12.40 -25.73 -21.55
CA GLU A 910 11.09 -25.22 -21.11
C GLU A 910 10.41 -24.32 -22.16
N PHE A 911 11.19 -23.61 -22.98
CA PHE A 911 10.67 -22.81 -24.10
C PHE A 911 10.18 -23.67 -25.28
N LEU A 912 10.86 -24.79 -25.53
CA LEU A 912 10.53 -25.76 -26.56
C LEU A 912 9.41 -26.72 -26.16
N SER A 913 9.11 -26.84 -24.87
CA SER A 913 8.09 -27.76 -24.37
C SER A 913 6.69 -27.45 -24.91
N ASN A 914 6.02 -28.49 -25.41
CA ASN A 914 4.61 -28.41 -25.84
C ASN A 914 3.63 -28.27 -24.66
N GLN A 915 4.08 -28.58 -23.44
CA GLN A 915 3.27 -28.47 -22.23
C GLN A 915 3.26 -27.05 -21.64
N GLN A 916 3.96 -26.09 -22.26
CA GLN A 916 4.08 -24.73 -21.77
C GLN A 916 2.89 -23.87 -22.24
N PRO A 917 1.96 -23.46 -21.35
CA PRO A 917 0.84 -22.60 -21.72
C PRO A 917 1.26 -21.16 -22.06
N TYR A 918 2.38 -20.67 -21.50
CA TYR A 918 2.81 -19.27 -21.64
C TYR A 918 4.19 -19.13 -22.30
N PRO A 919 4.37 -19.53 -23.58
CA PRO A 919 5.68 -19.46 -24.24
C PRO A 919 6.17 -18.02 -24.45
N HIS A 920 5.27 -17.05 -24.54
CA HIS A 920 5.62 -15.62 -24.64
C HIS A 920 6.29 -15.08 -23.36
N LEU A 921 5.96 -15.60 -22.18
CA LEU A 921 6.63 -15.23 -20.94
C LEU A 921 8.03 -15.87 -20.84
N ILE A 922 8.15 -17.14 -21.22
CA ILE A 922 9.46 -17.82 -21.28
C ILE A 922 10.38 -17.20 -22.33
N ALA A 923 9.85 -16.72 -23.46
CA ALA A 923 10.63 -15.98 -24.45
C ALA A 923 11.27 -14.70 -23.85
N ARG A 924 10.59 -14.02 -22.91
CA ARG A 924 11.18 -12.89 -22.17
C ARG A 924 12.30 -13.35 -21.23
N VAL A 925 12.15 -14.51 -20.57
CA VAL A 925 13.20 -15.13 -19.75
C VAL A 925 14.44 -15.42 -20.60
N VAL A 926 14.27 -16.07 -21.75
CA VAL A 926 15.36 -16.33 -22.71
C VAL A 926 16.08 -15.04 -23.10
N PHE A 927 15.32 -14.01 -23.46
CA PHE A 927 15.88 -12.71 -23.84
C PHE A 927 16.72 -12.07 -22.72
N GLN A 928 16.23 -12.10 -21.47
CA GLN A 928 16.96 -11.53 -20.34
C GLN A 928 18.21 -12.36 -20.00
N VAL A 929 18.13 -13.69 -20.02
CA VAL A 929 19.31 -14.56 -19.83
C VAL A 929 20.36 -14.29 -20.90
N PHE A 930 19.96 -14.18 -22.16
CA PHE A 930 20.90 -13.87 -23.26
C PHE A 930 21.49 -12.47 -23.10
N SER A 931 20.69 -11.50 -22.62
CA SER A 931 21.17 -10.16 -22.30
C SER A 931 22.26 -10.18 -21.24
N ASN A 932 22.07 -10.95 -20.16
CA ASN A 932 23.07 -11.13 -19.10
C ASN A 932 24.36 -11.78 -19.64
N LEU A 933 24.26 -12.76 -20.56
CA LEU A 933 25.44 -13.37 -21.19
C LEU A 933 26.22 -12.40 -22.08
N HIS A 934 25.52 -11.48 -22.76
CA HIS A 934 26.17 -10.41 -23.50
C HIS A 934 26.94 -9.45 -22.58
N GLU A 935 26.37 -9.10 -21.43
CA GLU A 935 27.03 -8.29 -20.40
C GLU A 935 28.28 -8.98 -19.83
N GLN A 936 28.21 -10.29 -19.64
CA GLN A 936 29.34 -11.14 -19.20
C GLN A 936 30.36 -11.44 -20.31
N ARG A 937 30.17 -10.91 -21.53
CA ARG A 937 31.02 -11.13 -22.72
C ARG A 937 31.15 -12.60 -23.15
N GLN A 938 30.19 -13.46 -22.82
CA GLN A 938 30.18 -14.89 -23.18
C GLN A 938 29.46 -15.17 -24.52
N GLN A 939 29.86 -14.47 -25.59
CA GLN A 939 29.15 -14.55 -26.88
C GLN A 939 29.36 -15.88 -27.62
N VAL A 940 30.51 -16.54 -27.44
CA VAL A 940 30.82 -17.82 -28.09
C VAL A 940 29.88 -18.91 -27.60
N LEU A 941 29.74 -19.03 -26.26
CA LEU A 941 28.83 -19.98 -25.63
C LEU A 941 27.39 -19.82 -26.12
N LEU A 942 26.94 -18.56 -26.27
CA LEU A 942 25.61 -18.25 -26.77
C LEU A 942 25.41 -18.73 -28.22
N ARG A 943 26.40 -18.55 -29.09
CA ARG A 943 26.34 -19.03 -30.49
C ARG A 943 26.27 -20.55 -30.55
N ASP A 944 27.04 -21.25 -29.73
CA ASP A 944 27.05 -22.72 -29.70
C ASP A 944 25.68 -23.29 -29.29
N TRP A 945 25.08 -22.74 -28.23
CA TRP A 945 23.74 -23.13 -27.80
C TRP A 945 22.65 -22.80 -28.81
N VAL A 946 22.78 -21.67 -29.52
CA VAL A 946 21.85 -21.35 -30.61
C VAL A 946 21.94 -22.41 -31.69
N MET A 947 23.15 -22.77 -32.14
CA MET A 947 23.36 -23.79 -33.16
C MET A 947 22.85 -25.18 -32.75
N LEU A 948 23.07 -25.58 -31.49
CA LEU A 948 22.61 -26.87 -30.96
C LEU A 948 21.08 -27.01 -30.90
N SER A 949 20.36 -25.89 -30.75
CA SER A 949 18.90 -25.89 -30.57
C SER A 949 18.11 -25.72 -31.86
N LEU A 950 18.74 -25.33 -32.98
CA LEU A 950 18.06 -25.07 -34.27
C LEU A 950 17.23 -26.26 -34.76
N SER A 951 17.78 -27.48 -34.70
CA SER A 951 17.06 -28.69 -35.12
C SER A 951 15.78 -28.87 -34.33
N ASN A 952 15.83 -28.65 -33.02
CA ASN A 952 14.68 -28.83 -32.12
C ASN A 952 13.58 -27.79 -32.40
N PHE A 953 13.96 -26.55 -32.73
CA PHE A 953 13.00 -25.52 -33.11
C PHE A 953 12.31 -25.80 -34.45
N THR A 954 13.05 -26.29 -35.45
CA THR A 954 12.46 -26.59 -36.78
C THR A 954 11.46 -27.74 -36.75
N GLN A 955 11.58 -28.65 -35.77
CA GLN A 955 10.69 -29.80 -35.59
C GLN A 955 9.40 -29.47 -34.81
N ARG A 956 9.25 -28.24 -34.30
CA ARG A 956 8.09 -27.83 -33.51
C ARG A 956 6.85 -27.69 -34.40
N THR A 957 5.71 -28.19 -33.93
CA THR A 957 4.40 -28.02 -34.57
C THR A 957 3.47 -27.19 -33.67
N PRO A 958 2.61 -26.31 -34.21
CA PRO A 958 2.47 -25.88 -35.61
C PRO A 958 3.63 -24.99 -36.10
N VAL A 959 3.83 -24.89 -37.42
CA VAL A 959 4.98 -24.16 -38.01
C VAL A 959 4.95 -22.66 -37.71
N ALA A 960 3.77 -22.05 -37.60
CA ALA A 960 3.65 -20.65 -37.16
C ALA A 960 4.32 -20.42 -35.79
N MET A 961 4.17 -21.38 -34.86
CA MET A 961 4.84 -21.33 -33.55
C MET A 961 6.34 -21.62 -33.65
N ALA A 962 6.78 -22.49 -34.54
CA ALA A 962 8.20 -22.74 -34.79
C ALA A 962 8.91 -21.47 -35.30
N MET A 963 8.33 -20.81 -36.31
CA MET A 963 8.87 -19.57 -36.88
C MET A 963 8.87 -18.44 -35.84
N TRP A 964 7.77 -18.26 -35.10
CA TRP A 964 7.70 -17.27 -34.03
C TRP A 964 8.76 -17.54 -32.94
N SER A 965 8.94 -18.80 -32.53
CA SER A 965 9.94 -19.18 -31.52
C SER A 965 11.36 -18.91 -32.00
N LEU A 966 11.67 -19.28 -33.24
CA LEU A 966 12.97 -18.99 -33.87
C LEU A 966 13.23 -17.50 -33.99
N THR A 967 12.21 -16.71 -34.36
CA THR A 967 12.33 -15.26 -34.47
C THR A 967 12.64 -14.63 -33.12
N CYS A 968 11.91 -14.99 -32.06
CA CYS A 968 12.21 -14.57 -30.69
C CYS A 968 13.63 -14.98 -30.24
N PHE A 969 14.06 -16.17 -30.62
CA PHE A 969 15.36 -16.73 -30.26
C PHE A 969 16.52 -15.99 -30.96
N PHE A 970 16.43 -15.74 -32.27
CA PHE A 970 17.41 -14.96 -33.02
C PHE A 970 17.47 -13.50 -32.57
N ILE A 971 16.32 -12.88 -32.29
CA ILE A 971 16.28 -11.52 -31.73
C ILE A 971 17.00 -11.48 -30.37
N SER A 972 16.82 -12.51 -29.53
CA SER A 972 17.50 -12.62 -28.24
C SER A 972 19.01 -12.81 -28.38
N ALA A 973 19.44 -13.54 -29.40
CA ALA A 973 20.85 -13.83 -29.67
C ALA A 973 21.60 -12.68 -30.38
N SER A 974 20.88 -11.76 -31.01
CA SER A 974 21.47 -10.70 -31.81
C SER A 974 22.22 -9.66 -30.95
N THR A 975 23.31 -9.13 -31.51
CA THR A 975 24.03 -7.97 -30.96
C THR A 975 23.42 -6.62 -31.39
N ASN A 976 22.52 -6.62 -32.38
CA ASN A 976 21.92 -5.42 -32.93
C ASN A 976 20.83 -4.85 -32.00
N LYS A 977 21.08 -3.64 -31.46
CA LYS A 977 20.17 -2.97 -30.53
C LYS A 977 18.77 -2.73 -31.12
N TRP A 978 18.67 -2.41 -32.41
CA TRP A 978 17.37 -2.13 -33.05
C TRP A 978 16.52 -3.38 -33.17
N LEU A 979 17.13 -4.50 -33.54
CA LEU A 979 16.45 -5.77 -33.67
C LEU A 979 15.97 -6.28 -32.30
N ARG A 980 16.81 -6.15 -31.26
CA ARG A 980 16.46 -6.51 -29.88
C ARG A 980 15.24 -5.75 -29.35
N ASN A 981 15.12 -4.45 -29.68
CA ASN A 981 13.98 -3.64 -29.25
C ASN A 981 12.65 -4.05 -29.90
N LEU A 982 12.68 -4.80 -31.02
CA LEU A 982 11.47 -5.32 -31.68
C LEU A 982 10.87 -6.54 -30.98
N LEU A 983 11.51 -7.11 -29.95
CA LEU A 983 11.02 -8.30 -29.27
C LEU A 983 9.58 -8.14 -28.78
N SER A 984 9.25 -7.02 -28.13
CA SER A 984 7.90 -6.77 -27.61
C SER A 984 6.83 -6.84 -28.70
N TYR A 985 7.15 -6.38 -29.92
CA TYR A 985 6.25 -6.49 -31.08
C TYR A 985 6.07 -7.95 -31.50
N VAL A 986 7.14 -8.73 -31.58
CA VAL A 986 7.07 -10.16 -31.94
C VAL A 986 6.28 -10.96 -30.91
N LEU A 987 6.47 -10.67 -29.62
CA LEU A 987 5.72 -11.34 -28.55
C LEU A 987 4.21 -11.12 -28.65
N SER A 988 3.75 -9.95 -29.12
CA SER A 988 2.32 -9.66 -29.32
C SER A 988 1.67 -10.45 -30.48
N ARG A 989 2.49 -10.95 -31.41
CA ARG A 989 2.06 -11.64 -32.64
C ARG A 989 2.25 -13.16 -32.55
N MET A 990 2.05 -13.72 -31.36
CA MET A 990 2.15 -15.15 -31.13
C MET A 990 1.20 -15.94 -32.05
N GLY A 991 1.74 -16.90 -32.80
CA GLY A 991 0.98 -17.79 -33.68
C GLY A 991 0.54 -17.20 -35.03
N LYS A 992 0.92 -15.95 -35.37
CA LYS A 992 0.62 -15.33 -36.67
C LYS A 992 1.71 -15.63 -37.70
N ILE A 993 1.34 -15.76 -38.98
CA ILE A 993 2.22 -16.11 -40.12
C ILE A 993 2.04 -15.16 -41.31
N ASP A 994 1.87 -13.86 -41.03
CA ASP A 994 1.68 -12.87 -42.08
C ASP A 994 2.99 -12.62 -42.84
N THR A 995 2.91 -11.96 -44.00
CA THR A 995 4.09 -11.62 -44.82
C THR A 995 5.13 -10.79 -44.06
N ILE A 996 4.69 -9.94 -43.13
CA ILE A 996 5.56 -9.16 -42.24
C ILE A 996 6.33 -10.07 -41.29
N ASP A 997 5.66 -11.08 -40.72
CA ASP A 997 6.29 -12.01 -39.77
C ASP A 997 7.35 -12.86 -40.47
N ARG A 998 7.09 -13.31 -41.71
CA ARG A 998 8.08 -14.02 -42.55
C ARG A 998 9.30 -13.17 -42.87
N ARG A 999 9.09 -11.89 -43.23
CA ARG A 999 10.19 -10.95 -43.50
C ARG A 999 11.01 -10.67 -42.25
N LEU A 1000 10.37 -10.51 -41.09
CA LEU A 1000 11.05 -10.30 -39.82
C LEU A 1000 11.89 -11.52 -39.41
N PHE A 1001 11.34 -12.72 -39.58
CA PHE A 1001 12.07 -13.98 -39.41
C PHE A 1001 13.31 -14.04 -40.29
N CYS A 1002 13.16 -13.75 -41.60
CA CYS A 1002 14.29 -13.75 -42.53
C CYS A 1002 15.35 -12.71 -42.15
N LEU A 1003 14.94 -11.52 -41.71
CA LEU A 1003 15.86 -10.46 -41.28
C LEU A 1003 16.64 -10.87 -40.03
N ALA A 1004 15.97 -11.41 -39.01
CA ALA A 1004 16.59 -11.82 -37.76
C ALA A 1004 17.57 -13.00 -37.97
N ALA A 1005 17.18 -13.99 -38.76
CA ALA A 1005 18.03 -15.13 -39.10
C ALA A 1005 19.23 -14.71 -39.96
N LYS A 1006 19.05 -13.76 -40.88
CA LYS A 1006 20.12 -13.17 -41.69
C LYS A 1006 21.14 -12.43 -40.83
N ASP A 1007 20.68 -11.59 -39.89
CA ASP A 1007 21.54 -10.87 -38.95
C ASP A 1007 22.39 -11.84 -38.11
N PHE A 1008 21.79 -12.92 -37.59
CA PHE A 1008 22.52 -13.96 -36.88
C PHE A 1008 23.53 -14.70 -37.78
N TYR A 1009 23.15 -15.04 -39.01
CA TYR A 1009 24.06 -15.68 -39.97
C TYR A 1009 25.31 -14.82 -40.25
N CYS A 1010 25.15 -13.50 -40.38
CA CYS A 1010 26.26 -12.57 -40.54
C CYS A 1010 27.17 -12.49 -39.31
N GLN A 1011 26.65 -12.77 -38.11
CA GLN A 1011 27.42 -12.78 -36.86
C GLN A 1011 28.29 -14.04 -36.70
N LEU A 1012 28.00 -15.13 -37.43
CA LEU A 1012 28.81 -16.35 -37.42
C LEU A 1012 30.17 -16.09 -38.10
N THR A 1013 31.26 -16.32 -37.39
CA THR A 1013 32.64 -16.14 -37.90
C THR A 1013 33.16 -17.37 -38.65
N ASP A 1014 32.68 -18.56 -38.29
CA ASP A 1014 33.28 -19.82 -38.74
C ASP A 1014 32.51 -20.40 -39.93
N ASP A 1015 33.21 -20.70 -41.03
CA ASP A 1015 32.59 -21.23 -42.25
C ASP A 1015 31.91 -22.59 -42.06
N THR A 1016 32.39 -23.40 -41.11
CA THR A 1016 31.76 -24.67 -40.72
C THR A 1016 30.39 -24.45 -40.08
N SER A 1017 30.29 -23.48 -39.15
CA SER A 1017 29.03 -23.11 -38.50
C SER A 1017 28.02 -22.54 -39.50
N ARG A 1018 28.47 -21.72 -40.46
CA ARG A 1018 27.64 -21.18 -41.55
C ARG A 1018 27.08 -22.28 -42.46
N ARG A 1019 27.89 -23.28 -42.81
CA ARG A 1019 27.44 -24.43 -43.61
C ARG A 1019 26.46 -25.30 -42.83
N SER A 1020 26.72 -25.54 -41.55
CA SER A 1020 25.81 -26.29 -40.66
C SER A 1020 24.45 -25.58 -40.55
N PHE A 1021 24.44 -24.27 -40.30
CA PHE A 1021 23.22 -23.46 -40.24
C PHE A 1021 22.39 -23.58 -41.52
N LYS A 1022 23.04 -23.43 -42.68
CA LYS A 1022 22.39 -23.55 -44.00
C LYS A 1022 21.83 -24.95 -44.22
N SER A 1023 22.59 -25.99 -43.85
CA SER A 1023 22.15 -27.38 -43.97
C SER A 1023 20.89 -27.66 -43.15
N THR A 1024 20.81 -27.17 -41.90
CA THR A 1024 19.65 -27.39 -41.02
C THR A 1024 18.36 -26.82 -41.64
N PHE A 1025 18.40 -25.60 -42.18
CA PHE A 1025 17.24 -25.00 -42.82
C PHE A 1025 16.93 -25.58 -44.21
N GLN A 1026 17.93 -26.07 -44.95
CA GLN A 1026 17.71 -26.81 -46.20
C GLN A 1026 16.99 -28.13 -45.96
N THR A 1027 17.38 -28.87 -44.92
CA THR A 1027 16.68 -30.11 -44.52
C THR A 1027 15.25 -29.82 -44.07
N ALA A 1028 15.03 -28.73 -43.31
CA ALA A 1028 13.69 -28.32 -42.88
C ALA A 1028 12.82 -27.79 -44.04
N ALA A 1029 13.41 -27.15 -45.06
CA ALA A 1029 12.71 -26.70 -46.26
C ALA A 1029 12.33 -27.88 -47.18
N ALA A 1030 13.18 -28.91 -47.24
CA ALA A 1030 12.94 -30.10 -48.05
C ALA A 1030 11.78 -30.96 -47.51
N SER A 1031 11.56 -30.97 -46.20
CA SER A 1031 10.46 -31.74 -45.58
C SER A 1031 9.09 -31.05 -45.71
N GLN A 1032 9.04 -29.73 -45.85
CA GLN A 1032 7.80 -28.95 -45.94
C GLN A 1032 7.99 -27.71 -46.86
N PRO A 1033 7.74 -27.82 -48.18
CA PRO A 1033 8.10 -26.80 -49.18
C PRO A 1033 7.23 -25.53 -49.16
N GLU A 1034 6.04 -25.54 -48.55
CA GLU A 1034 5.14 -24.36 -48.46
C GLU A 1034 5.50 -23.38 -47.32
N LEU A 1035 6.67 -23.56 -46.70
CA LEU A 1035 7.07 -22.88 -45.47
C LEU A 1035 8.02 -21.69 -45.65
N PRO A 1036 8.08 -20.76 -44.67
CA PRO A 1036 9.01 -19.63 -44.66
C PRO A 1036 10.50 -20.01 -44.68
N TYR A 1037 10.86 -21.29 -44.54
CA TYR A 1037 12.24 -21.75 -44.53
C TYR A 1037 12.89 -21.70 -45.92
N SER A 1038 12.12 -21.87 -47.00
CA SER A 1038 12.61 -21.72 -48.38
C SER A 1038 12.98 -20.26 -48.68
N GLU A 1039 12.12 -19.31 -48.26
CA GLU A 1039 12.36 -17.87 -48.36
C GLU A 1039 13.65 -17.46 -47.61
N LEU A 1040 13.92 -18.05 -46.43
CA LEU A 1040 15.15 -17.82 -45.68
C LEU A 1040 16.39 -18.35 -46.42
N VAL A 1041 16.33 -19.57 -46.95
CA VAL A 1041 17.44 -20.17 -47.71
C VAL A 1041 17.77 -19.32 -48.95
N ASP A 1042 16.75 -18.81 -49.64
CA ASP A 1042 16.93 -17.88 -50.76
C ASP A 1042 17.55 -16.55 -50.32
N CYS A 1043 17.15 -16.01 -49.15
CA CYS A 1043 17.75 -14.80 -48.60
C CYS A 1043 19.23 -14.98 -48.23
N ILE A 1044 19.62 -16.17 -47.76
CA ILE A 1044 21.01 -16.51 -47.43
C ILE A 1044 21.83 -16.77 -48.70
N ASN A 1045 21.23 -17.36 -49.74
CA ASN A 1045 21.90 -17.58 -51.03
C ASN A 1045 22.19 -16.27 -51.80
N LYS A 1046 21.45 -15.19 -51.49
CA LYS A 1046 21.63 -13.85 -52.08
C LYS A 1046 22.65 -12.99 -51.34
N LEU A 1047 23.16 -13.43 -50.19
CA LEU A 1047 24.33 -12.87 -49.49
C LEU A 1047 25.59 -13.43 -50.12
#